data_AF-A0A510I803-F1
#
_entry.id   AF-A0A510I803-F1
#
_cell.length_a   1.000
_cell.length_b   1.000
_cell.length_c   1.000
_cell.angle_alpha   90.00
_cell.angle_beta   90.00
_cell.angle_gamma   90.00
#
_symmetry.space_group_name_H-M   'P 1'
#
loop_
_entity.id
_entity.type
_entity.pdbx_description
1 polymer ?
#
loop_
_entity_poly.entity_id
_entity_poly.type
_entity_poly.pdbx_seq_one_letter_code
_entity_poly.pdbx_strand_id
1 'polypeptide(L)'
;MTDTKKPGAKRAPAKKTTSSKTAPAKKSGAKRPRKSPSKKPERSNRSWLKAMWSFSWKAGIALAAVLLFVGIYLDSVVKDRFDGQLFDLPTVVYARILHLSPGENITIKEMRNELDVLNYRKVSQPRYPGEYSSSSTRIELIRRPFEFADGPEPDRHVMLHFSDSGLKRIQSLESKGDLGYLRIEPKMLGMLEKDQNEQRLFLRRDQFPEILVDALLATEDRDFYQHDGVSPLAIGRALVANIKAGRTVQGGSTLTQQLAKNLFLTRDKTLWRKVREAYIALILDYRYSKDRILEAYLNEVYLGQSGGDAIHGFALASRYYFGQPIQELRIDQLAMLVGMVKGPSYYNPIRYPERTKTRRDLVLRLLMQQEMLTAQQYEQAVNRPLDTQSHPRIASRQPAYFQQLNIELKEKVGDNFKAETGLRLFTSLDPVSQSKLEQAIAKKVPELAKRAGKDLEAAAVAVDRHSGEIRAMVGGKRVGYEGFNRALNASRPIGSLVKPAIYLTALEQPEKYNLATTLHDTPLSLKGSKGTVWSPRNFDRKFRGDVPLYLALAKSLNVPTVRLGMQLGIPEVSDTLERLGVDKSEIRPVPSMFLGSFSLTPFEVAQMYQTVTNSGKRAKLSALRSVIDMDGNVIYQSLPRSTQAVDQQAAWLTTYAMKQGVAQGTGRFLQSQFAWAALAGKTGTSNDSRDSWFVGIDGREVTTVWLGRDDNKSTKLTGSSGALRVYAEYLKQRIPERLELPWPNEVTTLGFQKVTNGALEMNCRSEYKLPVWDKTGQIKQQCEKKSNWLNSLFDW
;
A
#
# COMPACT_ATOMS: atom_id res chain seq x y z
N MET A 1 -47.66 11.45 -21.27
CA MET A 1 -47.71 12.65 -22.15
C MET A 1 -46.29 12.93 -22.62
N THR A 2 -46.09 13.08 -23.94
CA THR A 2 -45.01 13.87 -24.60
C THR A 2 -43.75 14.11 -23.76
N ASP A 3 -42.75 13.22 -23.68
CA ASP A 3 -42.07 12.41 -24.71
C ASP A 3 -40.98 13.20 -25.51
N THR A 4 -39.93 12.46 -25.83
CA THR A 4 -38.52 12.77 -26.15
C THR A 4 -38.22 13.81 -27.24
N LYS A 5 -37.18 14.64 -26.98
CA LYS A 5 -36.45 15.39 -28.02
C LYS A 5 -35.26 14.58 -28.59
N LYS A 6 -35.14 14.61 -29.93
CA LYS A 6 -34.11 14.06 -30.86
C LYS A 6 -34.30 14.79 -32.21
N PRO A 7 -33.51 14.56 -33.29
CA PRO A 7 -32.10 14.14 -33.45
C PRO A 7 -31.26 15.34 -34.02
N GLY A 8 -30.05 15.24 -34.60
CA GLY A 8 -29.10 14.11 -34.67
C GLY A 8 -28.81 13.51 -36.07
N ALA A 9 -28.57 14.29 -37.14
CA ALA A 9 -28.33 13.73 -38.49
C ALA A 9 -27.19 14.38 -39.32
N LYS A 10 -26.06 13.67 -39.47
CA LYS A 10 -25.22 13.68 -40.69
C LYS A 10 -25.38 12.31 -41.35
N ARG A 11 -25.92 12.23 -42.57
CA ARG A 11 -25.90 11.00 -43.39
C ARG A 11 -26.11 11.28 -44.88
N ALA A 12 -25.15 10.86 -45.69
CA ALA A 12 -25.34 10.52 -47.09
C ALA A 12 -24.69 9.14 -47.33
N PRO A 13 -25.47 8.08 -47.56
CA PRO A 13 -24.96 6.79 -48.06
C PRO A 13 -24.37 6.99 -49.50
N ALA A 14 -23.36 6.23 -49.97
CA ALA A 14 -23.37 4.81 -50.30
C ALA A 14 -24.39 4.47 -51.44
N LYS A 15 -24.11 3.60 -52.42
CA LYS A 15 -23.08 2.53 -52.55
C LYS A 15 -23.12 1.94 -53.99
N LYS A 16 -21.97 1.43 -54.50
CA LYS A 16 -21.84 0.37 -55.56
C LYS A 16 -22.38 0.72 -56.98
N THR A 17 -22.03 0.07 -58.10
CA THR A 17 -20.90 -0.80 -58.61
C THR A 17 -20.86 -0.60 -60.17
N THR A 18 -20.14 -1.30 -61.07
CA THR A 18 -19.51 -2.65 -61.10
C THR A 18 -18.37 -2.74 -62.17
N SER A 19 -17.98 -3.97 -62.53
CA SER A 19 -17.35 -4.48 -63.77
C SER A 19 -17.35 -3.61 -65.06
N SER A 20 -16.43 -3.75 -66.03
CA SER A 20 -15.14 -4.51 -66.12
C SER A 20 -14.41 -4.22 -67.45
N LYS A 21 -13.18 -4.76 -67.62
CA LYS A 21 -12.37 -5.03 -68.84
C LYS A 21 -13.10 -4.87 -70.21
N THR A 22 -12.46 -4.43 -71.32
CA THR A 22 -11.22 -4.98 -71.92
C THR A 22 -10.58 -4.00 -72.95
N ALA A 23 -9.35 -4.27 -73.42
CA ALA A 23 -8.59 -3.56 -74.49
C ALA A 23 -8.69 -4.33 -75.86
N PRO A 24 -7.87 -4.13 -76.95
CA PRO A 24 -6.74 -3.21 -77.20
C PRO A 24 -6.57 -2.62 -78.65
N ALA A 25 -5.46 -1.89 -78.89
CA ALA A 25 -4.72 -1.72 -80.18
C ALA A 25 -5.30 -0.72 -81.25
N LYS A 26 -4.57 -0.15 -82.26
CA LYS A 26 -3.16 -0.30 -82.76
C LYS A 26 -2.74 0.86 -83.72
N LYS A 27 -1.45 1.28 -83.73
CA LYS A 27 -0.67 1.92 -84.85
C LYS A 27 -1.15 3.28 -85.46
N SER A 28 -0.40 4.07 -86.28
CA SER A 28 1.06 4.34 -86.48
C SER A 28 1.33 5.45 -87.52
N GLY A 29 2.42 6.23 -87.46
CA GLY A 29 2.90 7.10 -88.56
C GLY A 29 3.99 8.13 -88.19
N ALA A 30 4.86 8.56 -89.13
CA ALA A 30 5.98 9.50 -88.89
C ALA A 30 6.53 10.18 -90.18
N LYS A 31 7.24 11.33 -90.05
CA LYS A 31 8.31 11.83 -91.00
C LYS A 31 9.09 13.09 -90.50
N ARG A 32 10.19 13.42 -91.21
CA ARG A 32 11.17 14.55 -91.12
C ARG A 32 11.51 14.98 -92.59
N PRO A 33 12.20 16.11 -92.96
CA PRO A 33 13.48 16.68 -92.43
C PRO A 33 13.46 18.25 -92.34
N ARG A 34 14.50 19.12 -92.34
CA ARG A 34 15.80 19.28 -93.09
C ARG A 34 16.90 20.07 -92.29
N LYS A 35 17.89 20.75 -92.93
CA LYS A 35 19.26 21.06 -92.37
C LYS A 35 19.74 22.55 -92.42
N SER A 36 20.53 22.94 -91.39
CA SER A 36 21.76 23.83 -91.40
C SER A 36 21.65 25.33 -91.80
N PRO A 37 22.67 26.22 -91.54
CA PRO A 37 24.00 26.04 -90.90
C PRO A 37 24.26 27.00 -89.68
N SER A 38 25.55 27.19 -89.28
CA SER A 38 25.99 27.81 -88.02
C SER A 38 26.84 29.08 -88.12
N LYS A 39 26.89 29.90 -87.05
CA LYS A 39 28.05 30.74 -86.67
C LYS A 39 28.52 30.40 -85.25
N LYS A 40 29.82 30.49 -84.98
CA LYS A 40 30.43 30.49 -83.63
C LYS A 40 30.55 31.95 -83.13
N PRO A 41 30.68 32.18 -81.80
CA PRO A 41 32.04 32.35 -81.27
C PRO A 41 32.32 31.66 -79.91
N GLU A 42 33.61 31.42 -79.68
CA GLU A 42 34.42 31.41 -78.44
C GLU A 42 33.96 30.77 -77.10
N ARG A 43 34.96 30.22 -76.37
CA ARG A 43 34.79 29.45 -75.12
C ARG A 43 34.93 30.32 -73.86
N SER A 44 33.82 30.78 -73.27
CA SER A 44 33.82 31.38 -71.92
C SER A 44 33.71 30.34 -70.78
N ASN A 45 34.48 29.25 -70.86
CA ASN A 45 34.35 28.10 -69.92
C ASN A 45 34.81 28.38 -68.48
N ARG A 46 35.44 29.54 -68.19
CA ARG A 46 35.85 29.94 -66.83
C ARG A 46 34.75 30.66 -66.04
N SER A 47 33.70 31.18 -66.68
CA SER A 47 32.62 31.89 -65.99
C SER A 47 31.68 30.94 -65.25
N TRP A 48 31.14 29.93 -65.96
CA TRP A 48 30.17 28.98 -65.41
C TRP A 48 30.71 28.20 -64.20
N LEU A 49 31.98 27.76 -64.21
CA LEU A 49 32.59 27.09 -63.07
C LEU A 49 32.73 27.99 -61.83
N LYS A 50 33.06 29.28 -62.00
CA LYS A 50 33.06 30.25 -60.90
C LYS A 50 31.64 30.53 -60.39
N ALA A 51 30.66 30.62 -61.29
CA ALA A 51 29.26 30.80 -60.92
C ALA A 51 28.74 29.59 -60.09
N MET A 52 28.97 28.37 -60.57
CA MET A 52 28.68 27.11 -59.87
C MET A 52 29.34 27.04 -58.50
N TRP A 53 30.66 27.36 -58.40
CA TRP A 53 31.36 27.41 -57.11
C TRP A 53 30.74 28.45 -56.18
N SER A 54 30.44 29.65 -56.67
CA SER A 54 29.81 30.71 -55.87
C SER A 54 28.40 30.34 -55.39
N PHE A 55 27.64 29.58 -56.21
CA PHE A 55 26.32 29.09 -55.86
C PHE A 55 26.40 27.99 -54.81
N SER A 56 27.27 26.98 -55.01
CA SER A 56 27.52 25.93 -54.01
C SER A 56 28.07 26.48 -52.69
N TRP A 57 28.90 27.52 -52.73
CA TRP A 57 29.41 28.21 -51.54
C TRP A 57 28.30 28.98 -50.80
N LYS A 58 27.49 29.76 -51.52
CA LYS A 58 26.32 30.46 -50.94
C LYS A 58 25.26 29.49 -50.41
N ALA A 59 25.00 28.40 -51.12
CA ALA A 59 24.09 27.34 -50.68
C ALA A 59 24.66 26.58 -49.47
N GLY A 60 25.97 26.36 -49.41
CA GLY A 60 26.66 25.80 -48.25
C GLY A 60 26.56 26.69 -47.01
N ILE A 61 26.78 28.01 -47.16
CA ILE A 61 26.57 28.99 -46.09
C ILE A 61 25.11 29.05 -45.66
N ALA A 62 24.15 29.07 -46.59
CA ALA A 62 22.73 29.06 -46.27
C ALA A 62 22.32 27.77 -45.54
N LEU A 63 22.84 26.61 -45.97
CA LEU A 63 22.62 25.32 -45.30
C LEU A 63 23.26 25.31 -43.90
N ALA A 64 24.47 25.85 -43.74
CA ALA A 64 25.13 25.98 -42.44
C ALA A 64 24.34 26.91 -41.49
N ALA A 65 23.82 28.04 -41.99
CA ALA A 65 22.97 28.94 -41.21
C ALA A 65 21.63 28.29 -40.81
N VAL A 66 21.00 27.52 -41.72
CA VAL A 66 19.80 26.73 -41.41
C VAL A 66 20.10 25.63 -40.39
N LEU A 67 21.21 24.91 -40.52
CA LEU A 67 21.64 23.90 -39.56
C LEU A 67 21.94 24.52 -38.19
N LEU A 68 22.59 25.68 -38.14
CA LEU A 68 22.87 26.41 -36.90
C LEU A 68 21.59 26.92 -36.23
N PHE A 69 20.62 27.44 -36.99
CA PHE A 69 19.31 27.83 -36.47
C PHE A 69 18.52 26.62 -35.94
N VAL A 70 18.51 25.51 -36.68
CA VAL A 70 17.93 24.23 -36.23
C VAL A 70 18.68 23.71 -35.00
N GLY A 71 19.98 23.90 -34.91
CA GLY A 71 20.82 23.60 -33.75
C GLY A 71 20.34 24.36 -32.52
N ILE A 72 20.28 25.70 -32.59
CA ILE A 72 19.79 26.56 -31.50
C ILE A 72 18.35 26.19 -31.07
N TYR A 73 17.47 25.87 -32.02
CA TYR A 73 16.12 25.40 -31.71
C TYR A 73 16.11 24.05 -30.97
N LEU A 74 16.87 23.07 -31.47
CA LEU A 74 16.99 21.75 -30.83
C LEU A 74 17.70 21.84 -29.47
N ASP A 75 18.64 22.77 -29.33
CA ASP A 75 19.38 23.06 -28.10
C ASP A 75 18.46 23.61 -27.00
N SER A 76 17.56 24.56 -27.34
CA SER A 76 16.49 24.99 -26.42
C SER A 76 15.60 23.81 -26.03
N VAL A 77 15.08 23.05 -27.00
CA VAL A 77 14.20 21.89 -26.74
C VAL A 77 14.86 20.81 -25.87
N VAL A 78 16.17 20.58 -26.04
CA VAL A 78 16.95 19.69 -25.17
C VAL A 78 17.06 20.27 -23.76
N LYS A 79 17.43 21.54 -23.64
CA LYS A 79 17.59 22.24 -22.37
C LYS A 79 16.29 22.26 -21.56
N ASP A 80 15.20 22.69 -22.19
CA ASP A 80 13.86 22.79 -21.59
C ASP A 80 13.37 21.45 -21.02
N ARG A 81 13.86 20.32 -21.57
CA ARG A 81 13.54 18.96 -21.08
C ARG A 81 14.54 18.40 -20.06
N PHE A 82 15.83 18.72 -20.13
CA PHE A 82 16.86 18.14 -19.25
C PHE A 82 17.18 18.97 -18.00
N ASP A 83 17.10 20.30 -18.10
CA ASP A 83 17.22 21.23 -16.97
C ASP A 83 15.87 21.37 -16.23
N GLY A 84 14.76 21.05 -16.92
CA GLY A 84 13.41 21.00 -16.38
C GLY A 84 12.97 19.58 -15.97
N GLN A 85 11.65 19.32 -16.05
CA GLN A 85 11.05 18.04 -15.68
C GLN A 85 11.27 17.00 -16.79
N LEU A 86 12.39 16.27 -16.69
CA LEU A 86 12.80 15.23 -17.64
C LEU A 86 11.80 14.07 -17.75
N PHE A 87 11.14 13.73 -16.64
CA PHE A 87 10.17 12.66 -16.51
C PHE A 87 9.00 13.10 -15.63
N ASP A 88 7.81 12.62 -15.97
CA ASP A 88 6.64 12.67 -15.09
C ASP A 88 6.76 11.47 -14.13
N LEU A 89 7.21 11.73 -12.90
CA LEU A 89 7.60 10.70 -11.94
C LEU A 89 6.47 10.40 -10.96
N PRO A 90 5.90 9.19 -10.95
CA PRO A 90 4.78 8.88 -10.09
C PRO A 90 5.19 8.87 -8.61
N THR A 91 4.27 9.30 -7.76
CA THR A 91 4.36 9.27 -6.31
C THR A 91 4.46 7.82 -5.81
N VAL A 92 5.58 7.46 -5.20
CA VAL A 92 5.86 6.10 -4.71
C VAL A 92 5.40 5.94 -3.26
N VAL A 93 4.57 4.93 -3.01
CA VAL A 93 4.00 4.66 -1.68
C VAL A 93 4.72 3.50 -1.00
N TYR A 94 5.16 3.72 0.24
CA TYR A 94 5.82 2.76 1.11
C TYR A 94 4.98 2.47 2.36
N ALA A 95 5.11 1.26 2.89
CA ALA A 95 4.57 0.81 4.16
C ALA A 95 5.26 1.48 5.36
N ARG A 96 4.90 1.04 6.59
CA ARG A 96 5.67 1.42 7.79
C ARG A 96 7.12 0.97 7.68
N ILE A 97 8.03 1.80 8.17
CA ILE A 97 9.39 1.39 8.55
C ILE A 97 9.25 0.51 9.81
N LEU A 98 9.94 -0.62 9.84
CA LEU A 98 10.11 -1.40 11.07
C LEU A 98 11.40 -0.95 11.74
N HIS A 99 11.25 -0.37 12.93
CA HIS A 99 12.36 -0.13 13.85
C HIS A 99 12.48 -1.36 14.75
N LEU A 100 13.71 -1.76 15.07
CA LEU A 100 14.03 -2.88 15.94
C LEU A 100 15.02 -2.44 17.01
N SER A 101 14.76 -2.79 18.26
CA SER A 101 15.58 -2.41 19.43
C SER A 101 15.76 -3.59 20.39
N PRO A 102 16.92 -3.73 21.06
CA PRO A 102 17.09 -4.72 22.13
C PRO A 102 16.05 -4.52 23.25
N GLY A 103 15.33 -5.58 23.59
CA GLY A 103 14.24 -5.57 24.58
C GLY A 103 12.82 -5.55 24.00
N GLU A 104 12.66 -5.37 22.68
CA GLU A 104 11.33 -5.37 22.04
C GLU A 104 10.64 -6.73 22.04
N ASN A 105 9.32 -6.70 22.26
CA ASN A 105 8.42 -7.85 22.30
C ASN A 105 8.08 -8.41 20.89
N ILE A 106 9.07 -8.50 20.00
CA ILE A 106 8.94 -9.12 18.67
C ILE A 106 9.50 -10.54 18.69
N THR A 107 8.67 -11.54 18.37
CA THR A 107 9.12 -12.94 18.33
C THR A 107 9.91 -13.23 17.05
N ILE A 108 10.79 -14.24 17.10
CA ILE A 108 11.50 -14.74 15.90
C ILE A 108 10.53 -15.19 14.79
N LYS A 109 9.31 -15.60 15.14
CA LYS A 109 8.26 -15.97 14.19
C LYS A 109 7.63 -14.74 13.54
N GLU A 110 7.40 -13.65 14.27
CA GLU A 110 6.95 -12.38 13.68
C GLU A 110 8.03 -11.77 12.79
N MET A 111 9.30 -11.74 13.23
CA MET A 111 10.40 -11.24 12.39
C MET A 111 10.54 -12.01 11.07
N ARG A 112 10.34 -13.35 11.07
CA ARG A 112 10.25 -14.11 9.81
C ARG A 112 9.07 -13.68 8.95
N ASN A 113 7.88 -13.44 9.52
CA ASN A 113 6.74 -12.93 8.75
C ASN A 113 7.05 -11.56 8.10
N GLU A 114 7.76 -10.66 8.78
CA GLU A 114 8.20 -9.36 8.24
C GLU A 114 9.14 -9.55 7.04
N LEU A 115 10.17 -10.40 7.19
CA LEU A 115 11.12 -10.73 6.13
C LEU A 115 10.43 -11.39 4.92
N ASP A 116 9.52 -12.33 5.18
CA ASP A 116 8.75 -13.03 4.14
C ASP A 116 7.83 -12.06 3.37
N VAL A 117 7.14 -11.12 4.03
CA VAL A 117 6.34 -10.10 3.31
C VAL A 117 7.19 -9.02 2.64
N LEU A 118 8.44 -8.83 3.05
CA LEU A 118 9.44 -8.00 2.37
C LEU A 118 10.20 -8.75 1.25
N ASN A 119 9.77 -9.96 0.87
CA ASN A 119 10.44 -10.80 -0.14
C ASN A 119 11.94 -11.03 0.16
N TYR A 120 12.35 -11.15 1.43
CA TYR A 120 13.71 -11.61 1.74
C TYR A 120 13.87 -13.09 1.37
N ARG A 121 14.99 -13.45 0.76
CA ARG A 121 15.32 -14.84 0.37
C ARG A 121 15.89 -15.59 1.56
N LYS A 122 15.25 -16.69 1.97
CA LYS A 122 15.83 -17.58 2.99
C LYS A 122 16.91 -18.46 2.37
N VAL A 123 18.13 -18.41 2.91
CA VAL A 123 19.32 -19.13 2.44
C VAL A 123 20.05 -19.80 3.61
N SER A 124 21.06 -20.62 3.33
CA SER A 124 21.93 -21.25 4.33
C SER A 124 23.05 -20.33 4.83
N GLN A 125 23.57 -19.46 3.95
CA GLN A 125 24.57 -18.42 4.25
C GLN A 125 24.17 -17.16 3.47
N PRO A 126 23.75 -16.06 4.12
CA PRO A 126 23.51 -14.78 3.47
C PRO A 126 24.80 -14.25 2.85
N ARG A 127 24.75 -13.79 1.60
CA ARG A 127 25.89 -13.16 0.92
C ARG A 127 25.54 -11.90 0.15
N TYR A 128 24.24 -11.67 -0.10
CA TYR A 128 23.75 -10.49 -0.80
C TYR A 128 22.64 -9.80 0.01
N PRO A 129 22.40 -8.49 -0.22
CA PRO A 129 21.25 -7.79 0.35
C PRO A 129 19.92 -8.50 0.07
N GLY A 130 18.97 -8.40 1.01
CA GLY A 130 17.69 -9.08 0.89
C GLY A 130 17.75 -10.59 1.15
N GLU A 131 18.81 -11.10 1.77
CA GLU A 131 18.96 -12.51 2.17
C GLU A 131 18.93 -12.68 3.68
N TYR A 132 18.44 -13.84 4.15
CA TYR A 132 18.46 -14.20 5.56
C TYR A 132 18.68 -15.70 5.82
N SER A 133 19.33 -16.03 6.93
CA SER A 133 19.36 -17.37 7.52
C SER A 133 18.63 -17.36 8.88
N SER A 134 18.16 -18.51 9.38
CA SER A 134 17.52 -18.54 10.70
C SER A 134 17.54 -19.90 11.37
N SER A 135 18.00 -19.92 12.63
CA SER A 135 17.95 -21.04 13.56
C SER A 135 16.74 -20.93 14.51
N SER A 136 16.65 -21.76 15.56
CA SER A 136 15.60 -21.65 16.58
C SER A 136 15.59 -20.30 17.32
N THR A 137 16.76 -19.70 17.56
CA THR A 137 16.94 -18.50 18.41
C THR A 137 17.61 -17.32 17.71
N ARG A 138 18.04 -17.47 16.45
CA ARG A 138 18.73 -16.39 15.71
C ARG A 138 18.18 -16.19 14.29
N ILE A 139 18.29 -14.95 13.81
CA ILE A 139 18.18 -14.59 12.40
C ILE A 139 19.46 -13.87 12.01
N GLU A 140 20.10 -14.33 10.95
CA GLU A 140 21.14 -13.58 10.25
C GLU A 140 20.47 -12.92 9.04
N LEU A 141 20.74 -11.65 8.76
CA LEU A 141 20.27 -11.02 7.52
C LEU A 141 21.26 -9.99 6.99
N ILE A 142 21.16 -9.69 5.70
CA ILE A 142 21.77 -8.51 5.08
C ILE A 142 20.63 -7.56 4.70
N ARG A 143 20.39 -6.55 5.56
CA ARG A 143 19.34 -5.53 5.38
C ARG A 143 19.64 -4.73 4.12
N ARG A 144 18.63 -4.45 3.29
CA ARG A 144 18.82 -3.80 1.97
C ARG A 144 19.23 -2.32 2.08
N PRO A 145 20.08 -1.78 1.19
CA PRO A 145 20.35 -0.33 1.19
C PRO A 145 19.05 0.44 0.92
N PHE A 146 18.83 1.54 1.63
CA PHE A 146 17.59 2.32 1.52
C PHE A 146 17.79 3.79 1.87
N GLU A 147 17.07 4.66 1.17
CA GLU A 147 17.10 6.11 1.38
C GLU A 147 15.93 6.52 2.29
N PHE A 148 16.23 6.66 3.58
CA PHE A 148 15.28 7.09 4.61
C PHE A 148 15.12 8.62 4.61
N ALA A 149 14.15 9.11 5.40
CA ALA A 149 13.82 10.53 5.54
C ALA A 149 15.00 11.40 6.03
N ASP A 150 15.93 10.78 6.74
CA ASP A 150 17.12 11.35 7.35
C ASP A 150 18.42 11.01 6.58
N GLY A 151 18.30 10.38 5.41
CA GLY A 151 19.42 10.11 4.49
C GLY A 151 19.55 8.64 4.04
N PRO A 152 20.52 8.35 3.16
CA PRO A 152 20.83 6.99 2.72
C PRO A 152 21.51 6.17 3.81
N GLU A 153 20.97 4.99 4.10
CA GLU A 153 21.71 3.92 4.79
C GLU A 153 22.17 2.86 3.77
N PRO A 154 23.45 2.44 3.80
CA PRO A 154 23.91 1.26 3.06
C PRO A 154 23.25 -0.01 3.60
N ASP A 155 23.52 -1.15 2.99
CA ASP A 155 23.15 -2.45 3.53
C ASP A 155 23.76 -2.71 4.92
N ARG A 156 23.17 -3.66 5.65
CA ARG A 156 23.64 -4.06 7.00
C ARG A 156 23.62 -5.57 7.22
N HIS A 157 24.78 -6.20 7.31
CA HIS A 157 24.95 -7.60 7.73
C HIS A 157 24.92 -7.69 9.26
N VAL A 158 23.85 -8.30 9.78
CA VAL A 158 23.54 -8.34 11.21
C VAL A 158 23.06 -9.71 11.67
N MET A 159 23.23 -9.98 12.97
CA MET A 159 22.64 -11.13 13.65
C MET A 159 21.71 -10.67 14.77
N LEU A 160 20.42 -11.00 14.63
CA LEU A 160 19.38 -10.81 15.63
C LEU A 160 19.32 -12.04 16.54
N HIS A 161 19.46 -11.84 17.86
CA HIS A 161 19.34 -12.90 18.86
C HIS A 161 18.02 -12.75 19.63
N PHE A 162 17.24 -13.83 19.67
CA PHE A 162 15.91 -13.89 20.27
C PHE A 162 15.88 -14.79 21.50
N SER A 163 14.87 -14.55 22.33
CA SER A 163 14.47 -15.38 23.48
C SER A 163 12.94 -15.52 23.50
N ASP A 164 12.41 -16.26 24.47
CA ASP A 164 10.95 -16.35 24.72
C ASP A 164 10.31 -15.00 25.07
N SER A 165 11.12 -14.00 25.48
CA SER A 165 10.70 -12.62 25.75
C SER A 165 11.16 -11.62 24.68
N GLY A 166 11.18 -12.06 23.42
CA GLY A 166 11.43 -11.21 22.25
C GLY A 166 12.93 -11.03 21.89
N LEU A 167 13.21 -9.94 21.19
CA LEU A 167 14.54 -9.58 20.67
C LEU A 167 15.45 -9.12 21.82
N LYS A 168 16.63 -9.74 21.97
CA LYS A 168 17.56 -9.43 23.07
C LYS A 168 18.84 -8.71 22.65
N ARG A 169 19.30 -8.91 21.42
CA ARG A 169 20.56 -8.33 20.93
C ARG A 169 20.53 -8.21 19.41
N ILE A 170 20.99 -7.06 18.91
CA ILE A 170 21.27 -6.82 17.51
C ILE A 170 22.80 -6.73 17.40
N GLN A 171 23.44 -7.70 16.76
CA GLN A 171 24.89 -7.76 16.62
C GLN A 171 25.28 -7.33 15.20
N SER A 172 26.27 -6.46 15.04
CA SER A 172 26.89 -6.18 13.75
C SER A 172 27.83 -7.33 13.34
N LEU A 173 27.85 -7.68 12.06
CA LEU A 173 28.81 -8.62 11.49
C LEU A 173 29.89 -7.91 10.65
N GLU A 174 29.63 -6.66 10.24
CA GLU A 174 30.61 -5.72 9.65
C GLU A 174 31.63 -5.20 10.67
N SER A 175 31.18 -4.97 11.92
CA SER A 175 31.93 -4.26 12.93
C SER A 175 31.88 -4.97 14.28
N LYS A 176 32.92 -4.79 15.10
CA LYS A 176 33.00 -5.41 16.44
C LYS A 176 32.11 -4.65 17.43
N GLY A 177 30.80 -4.87 17.38
CA GLY A 177 29.86 -4.24 18.30
C GLY A 177 28.41 -4.71 18.18
N ASP A 178 27.61 -4.27 19.14
CA ASP A 178 26.15 -4.40 19.12
C ASP A 178 25.51 -3.07 18.71
N LEU A 179 24.36 -3.16 18.04
CA LEU A 179 23.58 -2.01 17.59
C LEU A 179 22.46 -1.73 18.59
N GLY A 180 22.34 -0.48 19.03
CA GLY A 180 21.22 -0.05 19.89
C GLY A 180 19.87 -0.03 19.17
N TYR A 181 19.88 0.07 17.84
CA TYR A 181 18.69 -0.05 17.00
C TYR A 181 19.05 -0.59 15.60
N LEU A 182 18.05 -1.04 14.84
CA LEU A 182 18.12 -1.34 13.41
C LEU A 182 16.85 -0.87 12.72
N ARG A 183 16.98 -0.28 11.53
CA ARG A 183 15.85 -0.05 10.62
C ARG A 183 15.81 -1.15 9.57
N ILE A 184 14.62 -1.70 9.32
CA ILE A 184 14.33 -2.53 8.13
C ILE A 184 13.64 -1.64 7.10
N GLU A 185 14.00 -1.80 5.82
CA GLU A 185 13.46 -1.00 4.74
C GLU A 185 11.94 -1.22 4.55
N PRO A 186 11.15 -0.17 4.30
CA PRO A 186 9.71 -0.29 4.20
C PRO A 186 9.30 -0.91 2.86
N LYS A 187 8.26 -1.75 2.89
CA LYS A 187 7.72 -2.39 1.68
C LYS A 187 7.12 -1.35 0.72
N MET A 188 7.57 -1.32 -0.53
CA MET A 188 6.89 -0.59 -1.60
C MET A 188 5.49 -1.18 -1.83
N LEU A 189 4.45 -0.35 -1.69
CA LEU A 189 3.04 -0.73 -1.83
C LEU A 189 2.47 -0.42 -3.21
N GLY A 190 3.05 0.55 -3.94
CA GLY A 190 2.63 0.91 -5.29
C GLY A 190 2.96 2.35 -5.63
N MET A 191 2.21 2.88 -6.59
CA MET A 191 2.26 4.27 -7.09
C MET A 191 0.82 4.83 -7.09
N LEU A 192 0.64 6.16 -7.01
CA LEU A 192 -0.70 6.77 -7.00
C LEU A 192 -1.25 7.09 -8.39
N GLU A 193 -0.40 7.64 -9.26
CA GLU A 193 -0.73 8.17 -10.59
C GLU A 193 -0.93 7.03 -11.59
N LYS A 194 -2.11 6.41 -11.51
CA LYS A 194 -2.46 5.19 -12.24
C LYS A 194 -2.75 5.41 -13.73
N ASP A 195 -3.26 6.58 -14.11
CA ASP A 195 -3.71 6.86 -15.49
C ASP A 195 -2.59 7.40 -16.41
N GLN A 196 -1.35 7.44 -15.91
CA GLN A 196 -0.15 7.61 -16.71
C GLN A 196 0.07 6.36 -17.59
N ASN A 197 0.14 6.55 -18.91
CA ASN A 197 0.38 5.46 -19.87
C ASN A 197 1.77 4.80 -19.70
N GLU A 198 2.68 5.46 -19.00
CA GLU A 198 4.06 5.03 -18.77
C GLU A 198 4.38 5.15 -17.28
N GLN A 199 4.86 4.07 -16.67
CA GLN A 199 5.30 4.06 -15.27
C GLN A 199 6.83 3.91 -15.21
N ARG A 200 7.44 4.71 -14.33
CA ARG A 200 8.88 4.74 -14.06
C ARG A 200 9.09 4.68 -12.54
N LEU A 201 10.13 3.97 -12.10
CA LEU A 201 10.68 4.11 -10.75
C LEU A 201 12.06 4.74 -10.93
N PHE A 202 12.19 6.03 -10.61
CA PHE A 202 13.46 6.73 -10.80
C PHE A 202 14.51 6.22 -9.80
N LEU A 203 15.72 5.99 -10.29
CA LEU A 203 16.93 5.85 -9.49
C LEU A 203 18.04 6.73 -10.07
N ARG A 204 18.90 7.24 -9.20
CA ARG A 204 20.11 8.00 -9.56
C ARG A 204 21.17 7.05 -10.15
N ARG A 205 22.14 7.56 -10.94
CA ARG A 205 23.20 6.77 -11.58
C ARG A 205 23.97 5.83 -10.63
N ASP A 206 24.28 6.31 -9.43
CA ASP A 206 25.02 5.63 -8.36
C ASP A 206 24.21 4.51 -7.68
N GLN A 207 22.88 4.51 -7.85
CA GLN A 207 21.98 3.51 -7.28
C GLN A 207 21.83 2.27 -8.19
N PHE A 208 22.39 2.26 -9.40
CA PHE A 208 22.40 1.11 -10.30
C PHE A 208 23.68 0.26 -10.14
N PRO A 209 23.62 -1.09 -10.22
CA PRO A 209 24.82 -1.92 -10.16
C PRO A 209 25.76 -1.67 -11.35
N GLU A 210 27.07 -1.52 -11.13
CA GLU A 210 28.03 -1.31 -12.23
C GLU A 210 27.99 -2.43 -13.28
N ILE A 211 27.85 -3.70 -12.86
CA ILE A 211 27.74 -4.84 -13.80
C ILE A 211 26.48 -4.79 -14.70
N LEU A 212 25.47 -3.98 -14.36
CA LEU A 212 24.35 -3.67 -15.27
C LEU A 212 24.77 -2.66 -16.35
N VAL A 213 25.52 -1.63 -15.95
CA VAL A 213 26.08 -0.62 -16.85
C VAL A 213 27.08 -1.26 -17.80
N ASP A 214 28.03 -2.04 -17.28
CA ASP A 214 28.98 -2.83 -18.07
C ASP A 214 28.27 -3.70 -19.10
N ALA A 215 27.24 -4.46 -18.69
CA ALA A 215 26.45 -5.29 -19.59
C ALA A 215 25.75 -4.48 -20.69
N LEU A 216 25.18 -3.31 -20.35
CA LEU A 216 24.51 -2.43 -21.29
C LEU A 216 25.49 -1.85 -22.33
N LEU A 217 26.63 -1.34 -21.87
CA LEU A 217 27.70 -0.80 -22.72
C LEU A 217 28.27 -1.90 -23.63
N ALA A 218 28.66 -3.04 -23.05
CA ALA A 218 29.15 -4.22 -23.76
C ALA A 218 28.20 -4.74 -24.85
N THR A 219 26.88 -4.51 -24.71
CA THR A 219 25.85 -5.02 -25.62
C THR A 219 25.39 -4.03 -26.68
N GLU A 220 25.19 -2.76 -26.30
CA GLU A 220 24.54 -1.76 -27.16
C GLU A 220 25.50 -0.64 -27.60
N ASP A 221 26.49 -0.24 -26.78
CA ASP A 221 27.40 0.88 -27.10
C ASP A 221 28.74 0.83 -26.35
N ARG A 222 29.63 -0.07 -26.77
CA ARG A 222 30.90 -0.36 -26.08
C ARG A 222 31.83 0.86 -25.97
N ASP A 223 31.75 1.76 -26.94
CA ASP A 223 32.67 2.89 -27.09
C ASP A 223 32.06 4.20 -26.50
N PHE A 224 30.99 4.10 -25.69
CA PHE A 224 30.11 5.20 -25.23
C PHE A 224 30.82 6.41 -24.62
N TYR A 225 31.75 6.19 -23.68
CA TYR A 225 32.48 7.27 -23.00
C TYR A 225 33.51 7.96 -23.92
N GLN A 226 33.77 7.45 -25.12
CA GLN A 226 34.85 7.89 -26.01
C GLN A 226 34.38 8.71 -27.23
N HIS A 227 33.06 8.87 -27.43
CA HIS A 227 32.50 9.57 -28.60
C HIS A 227 31.52 10.69 -28.21
N ASP A 228 31.37 11.70 -29.06
CA ASP A 228 30.46 12.83 -28.82
C ASP A 228 29.05 12.52 -29.37
N GLY A 229 28.23 11.78 -28.61
CA GLY A 229 26.84 11.45 -28.98
C GLY A 229 26.66 10.46 -30.13
N VAL A 230 27.61 10.38 -31.06
CA VAL A 230 27.56 9.60 -32.30
C VAL A 230 28.91 8.94 -32.53
N SER A 231 28.91 7.64 -32.84
CA SER A 231 30.12 6.89 -33.18
C SER A 231 30.21 6.62 -34.70
N PRO A 232 31.08 7.35 -35.45
CA PRO A 232 31.33 7.08 -36.86
C PRO A 232 31.87 5.66 -37.08
N LEU A 233 32.67 5.16 -36.14
CA LEU A 233 33.20 3.80 -36.15
C LEU A 233 32.09 2.75 -36.05
N ALA A 234 31.10 2.93 -35.17
CA ALA A 234 29.95 2.03 -35.07
C ALA A 234 29.07 2.07 -36.33
N ILE A 235 28.87 3.26 -36.92
CA ILE A 235 28.12 3.43 -38.17
C ILE A 235 28.82 2.72 -39.34
N GLY A 236 30.12 2.93 -39.52
CA GLY A 236 30.90 2.27 -40.58
C GLY A 236 30.98 0.75 -40.42
N ARG A 237 31.20 0.28 -39.18
CA ARG A 237 31.18 -1.14 -38.79
C ARG A 237 29.84 -1.81 -39.15
N ALA A 238 28.74 -1.18 -38.76
CA ALA A 238 27.39 -1.67 -39.07
C ALA A 238 27.08 -1.63 -40.58
N LEU A 239 27.52 -0.60 -41.31
CA LEU A 239 27.35 -0.51 -42.76
C LEU A 239 28.04 -1.69 -43.48
N VAL A 240 29.30 -1.96 -43.17
CA VAL A 240 30.05 -3.09 -43.76
C VAL A 240 29.42 -4.43 -43.41
N ALA A 241 28.98 -4.64 -42.16
CA ALA A 241 28.30 -5.86 -41.74
C ALA A 241 26.96 -6.08 -42.48
N ASN A 242 26.16 -5.03 -42.63
CA ASN A 242 24.85 -5.09 -43.27
C ASN A 242 24.97 -5.30 -44.80
N ILE A 243 25.98 -4.71 -45.45
CA ILE A 243 26.32 -4.98 -46.86
C ILE A 243 26.71 -6.44 -47.04
N LYS A 244 27.66 -6.96 -46.23
CA LYS A 244 28.10 -8.37 -46.31
C LYS A 244 26.96 -9.38 -46.06
N ALA A 245 25.97 -9.02 -45.26
CA ALA A 245 24.85 -9.90 -44.91
C ALA A 245 23.60 -9.75 -45.82
N GLY A 246 23.59 -8.79 -46.76
CA GLY A 246 22.44 -8.51 -47.63
C GLY A 246 21.17 -8.01 -46.91
N ARG A 247 21.24 -7.74 -45.61
CA ARG A 247 20.12 -7.31 -44.75
C ARG A 247 20.66 -6.57 -43.52
N THR A 248 19.79 -5.86 -42.81
CA THR A 248 20.16 -5.25 -41.52
C THR A 248 20.34 -6.35 -40.46
N VAL A 249 21.58 -6.58 -40.03
CA VAL A 249 21.97 -7.51 -38.97
C VAL A 249 22.50 -6.76 -37.74
N GLN A 250 23.28 -5.69 -37.96
CA GLN A 250 23.89 -4.88 -36.90
C GLN A 250 23.37 -3.43 -36.95
N GLY A 251 23.10 -2.86 -35.78
CA GLY A 251 22.85 -1.43 -35.61
C GLY A 251 24.14 -0.68 -35.31
N GLY A 252 24.27 0.53 -35.85
CA GLY A 252 25.32 1.49 -35.49
C GLY A 252 24.68 2.73 -34.87
N SER A 253 24.08 2.58 -33.68
CA SER A 253 23.33 3.64 -33.01
C SER A 253 23.64 3.63 -31.53
N THR A 254 24.19 4.74 -31.06
CA THR A 254 24.71 4.96 -29.71
C THR A 254 23.61 5.06 -28.67
N LEU A 255 23.93 4.92 -27.38
CA LEU A 255 22.98 5.14 -26.30
C LEU A 255 22.41 6.57 -26.31
N THR A 256 23.25 7.58 -26.56
CA THR A 256 22.81 8.99 -26.70
C THR A 256 21.81 9.18 -27.85
N GLN A 257 22.01 8.49 -28.99
CA GLN A 257 21.01 8.46 -30.07
C GLN A 257 19.74 7.70 -29.69
N GLN A 258 19.87 6.56 -29.02
CA GLN A 258 18.71 5.78 -28.57
C GLN A 258 17.86 6.56 -27.56
N LEU A 259 18.47 7.38 -26.70
CA LEU A 259 17.82 8.30 -25.77
C LEU A 259 17.14 9.45 -26.51
N ALA A 260 17.86 10.13 -27.42
CA ALA A 260 17.32 11.20 -28.25
C ALA A 260 16.07 10.76 -29.05
N LYS A 261 16.09 9.52 -29.53
CA LYS A 261 14.98 8.83 -30.21
C LYS A 261 13.77 8.60 -29.31
N ASN A 262 13.96 8.27 -28.03
CA ASN A 262 12.87 8.00 -27.09
C ASN A 262 12.22 9.31 -26.62
N LEU A 263 13.02 10.28 -26.17
CA LEU A 263 12.52 11.50 -25.51
C LEU A 263 11.96 12.57 -26.45
N PHE A 264 12.53 12.74 -27.65
CA PHE A 264 12.28 13.94 -28.48
C PHE A 264 11.65 13.67 -29.85
N LEU A 265 11.45 12.41 -30.25
CA LEU A 265 11.16 12.05 -31.65
C LEU A 265 10.00 11.05 -31.77
N THR A 266 9.19 11.21 -32.82
CA THR A 266 8.09 10.32 -33.16
C THR A 266 8.58 8.93 -33.60
N ARG A 267 7.70 7.94 -33.63
CA ARG A 267 8.04 6.55 -34.03
C ARG A 267 8.23 6.35 -35.55
N ASP A 268 8.28 7.43 -36.34
CA ASP A 268 8.30 7.41 -37.80
C ASP A 268 9.63 6.93 -38.39
N LYS A 269 9.57 6.02 -39.37
CA LYS A 269 10.77 5.43 -40.00
C LYS A 269 11.28 6.25 -41.19
N THR A 270 11.67 7.51 -40.94
CA THR A 270 12.27 8.38 -41.95
C THR A 270 13.78 8.60 -41.72
N LEU A 271 14.53 8.81 -42.79
CA LEU A 271 15.95 9.19 -42.71
C LEU A 271 16.12 10.56 -42.03
N TRP A 272 15.22 11.51 -42.27
CA TRP A 272 15.25 12.83 -41.65
C TRP A 272 15.13 12.77 -40.12
N ARG A 273 14.28 11.87 -39.59
CA ARG A 273 14.21 11.61 -38.15
C ARG A 273 15.55 11.10 -37.60
N LYS A 274 16.27 10.24 -38.35
CA LYS A 274 17.60 9.73 -37.94
C LYS A 274 18.70 10.79 -38.01
N VAL A 275 18.60 11.78 -38.89
CA VAL A 275 19.49 12.97 -38.89
C VAL A 275 19.21 13.84 -37.65
N ARG A 276 17.94 14.11 -37.33
CA ARG A 276 17.58 14.81 -36.09
C ARG A 276 18.02 14.07 -34.83
N GLU A 277 17.88 12.74 -34.80
CA GLU A 277 18.34 11.86 -33.73
C GLU A 277 19.86 11.98 -33.49
N ALA A 278 20.66 12.04 -34.57
CA ALA A 278 22.10 12.25 -34.48
C ALA A 278 22.49 13.67 -34.02
N TYR A 279 21.76 14.71 -34.46
CA TYR A 279 22.05 16.09 -34.06
C TYR A 279 21.66 16.35 -32.59
N ILE A 280 20.51 15.85 -32.14
CA ILE A 280 20.11 15.89 -30.72
C ILE A 280 21.13 15.13 -29.85
N ALA A 281 21.65 13.99 -30.33
CA ALA A 281 22.67 13.25 -29.59
C ALA A 281 23.98 14.03 -29.41
N LEU A 282 24.44 14.76 -30.44
CA LEU A 282 25.60 15.67 -30.34
C LEU A 282 25.36 16.80 -29.32
N ILE A 283 24.15 17.39 -29.32
CA ILE A 283 23.76 18.44 -28.38
C ILE A 283 23.72 17.91 -26.93
N LEU A 284 23.18 16.71 -26.71
CA LEU A 284 23.12 16.06 -25.40
C LEU A 284 24.52 15.82 -24.82
N ASP A 285 25.41 15.18 -25.58
CA ASP A 285 26.78 14.88 -25.12
C ASP A 285 27.69 16.13 -25.01
N TYR A 286 27.35 17.23 -25.69
CA TYR A 286 28.00 18.53 -25.47
C TYR A 286 27.55 19.24 -24.18
N ARG A 287 26.31 19.01 -23.73
CA ARG A 287 25.72 19.72 -22.56
C ARG A 287 25.79 18.96 -21.25
N TYR A 288 25.66 17.63 -21.28
CA TYR A 288 25.45 16.82 -20.08
C TYR A 288 26.53 15.75 -19.95
N SER A 289 26.89 15.42 -18.71
CA SER A 289 27.85 14.35 -18.45
C SER A 289 27.33 13.00 -18.96
N LYS A 290 28.27 12.11 -19.32
CA LYS A 290 27.99 10.73 -19.72
C LYS A 290 27.10 10.01 -18.70
N ASP A 291 27.36 10.22 -17.41
CA ASP A 291 26.55 9.67 -16.32
C ASP A 291 25.12 10.21 -16.27
N ARG A 292 24.88 11.50 -16.55
CA ARG A 292 23.52 12.05 -16.63
C ARG A 292 22.75 11.57 -17.86
N ILE A 293 23.44 11.37 -18.99
CA ILE A 293 22.88 10.75 -20.20
C ILE A 293 22.54 9.27 -19.93
N LEU A 294 23.42 8.55 -19.25
CA LEU A 294 23.23 7.16 -18.87
C LEU A 294 22.11 6.99 -17.82
N GLU A 295 22.04 7.86 -16.81
CA GLU A 295 20.94 7.93 -15.83
C GLU A 295 19.60 8.14 -16.52
N ALA A 296 19.51 9.11 -17.43
CA ALA A 296 18.32 9.33 -18.24
C ALA A 296 17.95 8.08 -19.05
N TYR A 297 18.92 7.42 -19.69
CA TYR A 297 18.67 6.18 -20.43
C TYR A 297 18.19 5.01 -19.55
N LEU A 298 18.83 4.79 -18.40
CA LEU A 298 18.52 3.70 -17.47
C LEU A 298 17.12 3.83 -16.84
N ASN A 299 16.57 5.04 -16.77
CA ASN A 299 15.22 5.33 -16.32
C ASN A 299 14.19 5.44 -17.46
N GLU A 300 14.61 5.83 -18.67
CA GLU A 300 13.72 6.02 -19.82
C GLU A 300 13.39 4.73 -20.58
N VAL A 301 14.30 3.76 -20.63
CA VAL A 301 14.16 2.63 -21.57
C VAL A 301 12.90 1.78 -21.29
N TYR A 302 11.97 1.75 -22.24
CA TYR A 302 10.83 0.83 -22.24
C TYR A 302 11.34 -0.62 -22.18
N LEU A 303 10.81 -1.40 -21.23
CA LEU A 303 11.23 -2.79 -20.95
C LEU A 303 10.08 -3.78 -20.79
N GLY A 304 8.82 -3.32 -20.69
CA GLY A 304 7.68 -4.24 -20.53
C GLY A 304 6.31 -3.54 -20.57
N GLN A 305 5.24 -4.32 -20.40
CA GLN A 305 3.87 -3.83 -20.37
C GLN A 305 3.10 -4.54 -19.25
N SER A 306 2.41 -3.78 -18.40
CA SER A 306 1.63 -4.23 -17.25
C SER A 306 0.15 -3.85 -17.43
N GLY A 307 -0.54 -4.52 -18.36
CA GLY A 307 -1.92 -4.17 -18.70
C GLY A 307 -1.97 -2.93 -19.60
N GLY A 308 -2.56 -1.83 -19.12
CA GLY A 308 -2.54 -0.54 -19.83
C GLY A 308 -1.18 0.15 -19.77
N ASP A 309 -0.40 -0.17 -18.74
CA ASP A 309 0.71 0.65 -18.27
C ASP A 309 2.03 0.16 -18.88
N ALA A 310 2.77 1.04 -19.55
CA ALA A 310 4.10 0.74 -20.08
C ALA A 310 5.16 0.79 -18.97
N ILE A 311 6.04 -0.21 -18.91
CA ILE A 311 7.11 -0.30 -17.90
C ILE A 311 8.39 0.29 -18.47
N HIS A 312 8.82 1.43 -17.93
CA HIS A 312 10.05 2.12 -18.30
C HIS A 312 11.07 2.08 -17.15
N GLY A 313 12.34 1.97 -17.53
CA GLY A 313 13.48 1.97 -16.62
C GLY A 313 13.79 0.62 -15.98
N PHE A 314 15.09 0.33 -15.79
CA PHE A 314 15.56 -0.94 -15.25
C PHE A 314 15.07 -1.20 -13.82
N ALA A 315 14.94 -0.15 -12.99
CA ALA A 315 14.50 -0.26 -11.61
C ALA A 315 13.06 -0.80 -11.48
N LEU A 316 12.13 -0.30 -12.30
CA LEU A 316 10.76 -0.79 -12.31
C LEU A 316 10.66 -2.16 -13.01
N ALA A 317 11.40 -2.36 -14.09
CA ALA A 317 11.46 -3.65 -14.78
C ALA A 317 11.97 -4.79 -13.87
N SER A 318 12.93 -4.50 -12.99
CA SER A 318 13.41 -5.43 -11.95
C SER A 318 12.28 -5.88 -11.02
N ARG A 319 11.53 -4.91 -10.45
CA ARG A 319 10.40 -5.22 -9.57
C ARG A 319 9.29 -5.94 -10.32
N TYR A 320 8.99 -5.55 -11.55
CA TYR A 320 7.98 -6.19 -12.38
C TYR A 320 8.35 -7.65 -12.73
N TYR A 321 9.53 -7.90 -13.29
CA TYR A 321 9.91 -9.24 -13.76
C TYR A 321 10.34 -10.20 -12.65
N PHE A 322 10.96 -9.72 -11.57
CA PHE A 322 11.57 -10.57 -10.53
C PHE A 322 11.03 -10.35 -9.12
N GLY A 323 10.22 -9.31 -8.88
CA GLY A 323 9.73 -8.97 -7.53
C GLY A 323 10.81 -8.39 -6.60
N GLN A 324 11.95 -7.98 -7.17
CA GLN A 324 13.19 -7.61 -6.47
C GLN A 324 13.65 -6.19 -6.88
N PRO A 325 14.27 -5.41 -5.97
CA PRO A 325 15.10 -4.25 -6.29
C PRO A 325 16.21 -4.58 -7.30
N ILE A 326 16.67 -3.60 -8.07
CA ILE A 326 17.70 -3.80 -9.12
C ILE A 326 19.05 -4.22 -8.53
N GLN A 327 19.33 -3.81 -7.30
CA GLN A 327 20.54 -4.12 -6.53
C GLN A 327 20.63 -5.60 -6.09
N GLU A 328 19.53 -6.35 -6.17
CA GLU A 328 19.46 -7.78 -5.85
C GLU A 328 19.52 -8.71 -7.05
N LEU A 329 19.43 -8.16 -8.27
CA LEU A 329 19.41 -8.99 -9.46
C LEU A 329 20.78 -9.61 -9.72
N ARG A 330 20.78 -10.93 -9.90
CA ARG A 330 21.94 -11.69 -10.35
C ARG A 330 22.34 -11.24 -11.76
N ILE A 331 23.60 -11.49 -12.11
CA ILE A 331 24.18 -11.22 -13.43
C ILE A 331 23.31 -11.80 -14.57
N ASP A 332 22.75 -13.00 -14.40
CA ASP A 332 21.84 -13.61 -15.38
C ASP A 332 20.50 -12.89 -15.54
N GLN A 333 19.99 -12.24 -14.48
CA GLN A 333 18.77 -11.43 -14.50
C GLN A 333 19.03 -10.03 -15.10
N LEU A 334 20.17 -9.41 -14.76
CA LEU A 334 20.62 -8.14 -15.35
C LEU A 334 20.88 -8.28 -16.86
N ALA A 335 21.60 -9.33 -17.27
CA ALA A 335 21.83 -9.67 -18.66
C ALA A 335 20.53 -9.95 -19.45
N MET A 336 19.47 -10.43 -18.76
CA MET A 336 18.15 -10.57 -19.36
C MET A 336 17.53 -9.20 -19.67
N LEU A 337 17.49 -8.28 -18.69
CA LEU A 337 16.93 -6.94 -18.88
C LEU A 337 17.69 -6.15 -19.97
N VAL A 338 19.02 -6.19 -19.97
CA VAL A 338 19.85 -5.60 -21.04
C VAL A 338 19.56 -6.25 -22.39
N GLY A 339 19.45 -7.58 -22.41
CA GLY A 339 19.08 -8.33 -23.61
C GLY A 339 17.74 -7.86 -24.21
N MET A 340 16.77 -7.51 -23.36
CA MET A 340 15.43 -7.09 -23.74
C MET A 340 15.36 -5.70 -24.39
N VAL A 341 16.24 -4.77 -24.04
CA VAL A 341 16.32 -3.38 -24.57
C VAL A 341 16.09 -3.31 -26.08
N LYS A 342 16.76 -4.20 -26.83
CA LYS A 342 16.70 -4.30 -28.31
C LYS A 342 15.29 -4.57 -28.88
N GLY A 343 14.35 -5.06 -28.08
CA GLY A 343 12.97 -5.33 -28.49
C GLY A 343 12.15 -6.01 -27.39
N PRO A 344 11.67 -5.28 -26.36
CA PRO A 344 11.15 -5.91 -25.14
C PRO A 344 9.89 -6.74 -25.36
N SER A 345 9.04 -6.33 -26.30
CA SER A 345 7.84 -7.10 -26.70
C SER A 345 8.15 -8.36 -27.51
N TYR A 346 9.36 -8.48 -28.08
CA TYR A 346 9.83 -9.64 -28.83
C TYR A 346 10.64 -10.60 -27.95
N TYR A 347 11.43 -10.06 -27.02
CA TYR A 347 12.17 -10.76 -25.96
C TYR A 347 11.40 -10.74 -24.62
N ASN A 348 10.07 -10.85 -24.66
CA ASN A 348 9.27 -10.88 -23.45
C ASN A 348 9.41 -12.27 -22.78
N PRO A 349 9.93 -12.40 -21.54
CA PRO A 349 10.25 -13.70 -20.93
C PRO A 349 9.01 -14.57 -20.69
N ILE A 350 7.87 -13.95 -20.41
CA ILE A 350 6.59 -14.63 -20.10
C ILE A 350 6.00 -15.24 -21.38
N ARG A 351 6.10 -14.50 -22.51
CA ARG A 351 5.46 -14.86 -23.78
C ARG A 351 6.36 -15.62 -24.74
N TYR A 352 7.67 -15.39 -24.67
CA TYR A 352 8.70 -15.93 -25.56
C TYR A 352 9.98 -16.31 -24.78
N PRO A 353 9.91 -17.24 -23.81
CA PRO A 353 11.03 -17.60 -22.95
C PRO A 353 12.29 -17.98 -23.74
N GLU A 354 12.19 -18.88 -24.72
CA GLU A 354 13.36 -19.34 -25.52
C GLU A 354 14.11 -18.21 -26.25
N ARG A 355 13.39 -17.23 -26.80
CA ARG A 355 14.01 -16.06 -27.44
C ARG A 355 14.75 -15.20 -26.42
N THR A 356 14.15 -15.07 -25.24
CA THR A 356 14.64 -14.24 -24.14
C THR A 356 15.87 -14.88 -23.51
N LYS A 357 15.84 -16.20 -23.28
CA LYS A 357 17.01 -17.00 -22.89
C LYS A 357 18.15 -16.87 -23.90
N THR A 358 17.89 -17.14 -25.19
CA THR A 358 18.92 -17.01 -26.24
C THR A 358 19.56 -15.61 -26.30
N ARG A 359 18.79 -14.54 -26.03
CA ARG A 359 19.29 -13.16 -26.01
C ARG A 359 20.03 -12.81 -24.71
N ARG A 360 19.60 -13.29 -23.55
CA ARG A 360 20.32 -13.23 -22.26
C ARG A 360 21.67 -13.93 -22.36
N ASP A 361 21.67 -15.15 -22.88
CA ASP A 361 22.85 -16.02 -22.98
C ASP A 361 23.91 -15.43 -23.93
N LEU A 362 23.48 -14.65 -24.92
CA LEU A 362 24.36 -13.82 -25.75
C LEU A 362 25.00 -12.65 -24.96
N VAL A 363 24.24 -11.94 -24.11
CA VAL A 363 24.78 -10.86 -23.28
C VAL A 363 25.80 -11.40 -22.26
N LEU A 364 25.48 -12.53 -21.61
CA LEU A 364 26.40 -13.25 -20.73
C LEU A 364 27.72 -13.62 -21.44
N ARG A 365 27.64 -14.03 -22.71
CA ARG A 365 28.83 -14.34 -23.52
C ARG A 365 29.65 -13.10 -23.87
N LEU A 366 29.00 -11.97 -24.18
CA LEU A 366 29.68 -10.70 -24.46
C LEU A 366 30.43 -10.16 -23.24
N LEU A 367 29.85 -10.30 -22.04
CA LEU A 367 30.49 -9.98 -20.76
C LEU A 367 31.74 -10.86 -20.52
N MET A 368 31.62 -12.18 -20.69
CA MET A 368 32.75 -13.11 -20.55
C MET A 368 33.86 -12.83 -21.58
N GLN A 369 33.50 -12.48 -22.82
CA GLN A 369 34.45 -12.08 -23.87
C GLN A 369 35.12 -10.71 -23.65
N GLN A 370 34.67 -9.95 -22.66
CA GLN A 370 35.25 -8.68 -22.22
C GLN A 370 35.84 -8.80 -20.80
N GLU A 371 36.11 -10.03 -20.34
CA GLU A 371 36.74 -10.37 -19.05
C GLU A 371 35.95 -9.91 -17.80
N MET A 372 34.77 -9.33 -17.99
CA MET A 372 33.82 -8.93 -16.93
C MET A 372 33.20 -10.12 -16.19
N LEU A 373 33.31 -11.33 -16.75
CA LEU A 373 32.89 -12.59 -16.11
C LEU A 373 33.94 -13.68 -16.32
N THR A 374 34.25 -14.43 -15.28
CA THR A 374 35.02 -15.68 -15.41
C THR A 374 34.20 -16.75 -16.14
N ALA A 375 34.88 -17.70 -16.77
CA ALA A 375 34.21 -18.84 -17.42
C ALA A 375 33.29 -19.62 -16.44
N GLN A 376 33.67 -19.71 -15.17
CA GLN A 376 32.85 -20.34 -14.13
C GLN A 376 31.57 -19.53 -13.83
N GLN A 377 31.66 -18.20 -13.77
CA GLN A 377 30.48 -17.32 -13.60
C GLN A 377 29.56 -17.38 -14.82
N TYR A 378 30.13 -17.39 -16.04
CA TYR A 378 29.37 -17.55 -17.29
C TYR A 378 28.60 -18.89 -17.31
N GLU A 379 29.26 -20.01 -17.03
CA GLU A 379 28.59 -21.32 -17.01
C GLU A 379 27.53 -21.42 -15.91
N GLN A 380 27.75 -20.85 -14.73
CA GLN A 380 26.72 -20.78 -13.69
C GLN A 380 25.52 -19.89 -14.09
N ALA A 381 25.76 -18.81 -14.84
CA ALA A 381 24.73 -17.87 -15.27
C ALA A 381 23.89 -18.40 -16.46
N VAL A 382 24.53 -19.01 -17.47
CA VAL A 382 23.88 -19.47 -18.70
C VAL A 382 22.98 -20.68 -18.45
N ASN A 383 23.38 -21.57 -17.54
CA ASN A 383 22.64 -22.78 -17.19
C ASN A 383 21.43 -22.50 -16.27
N ARG A 384 21.28 -21.29 -15.71
CA ARG A 384 20.08 -20.92 -14.93
C ARG A 384 18.83 -20.79 -15.81
N PRO A 385 17.64 -21.14 -15.30
CA PRO A 385 16.36 -20.71 -15.87
C PRO A 385 16.18 -19.17 -15.79
N LEU A 386 15.09 -18.64 -16.33
CA LEU A 386 14.82 -17.20 -16.37
C LEU A 386 14.33 -16.60 -15.04
N ASP A 387 13.86 -17.41 -14.08
CA ASP A 387 13.42 -16.99 -12.72
C ASP A 387 12.46 -15.80 -12.62
N THR A 388 11.69 -15.51 -13.67
CA THR A 388 10.68 -14.44 -13.65
C THR A 388 9.43 -14.83 -12.86
N GLN A 389 8.77 -13.84 -12.25
CA GLN A 389 7.44 -13.99 -11.65
C GLN A 389 6.46 -14.61 -12.66
N SER A 390 5.68 -15.62 -12.23
CA SER A 390 4.67 -16.27 -13.10
C SER A 390 3.51 -15.36 -13.47
N HIS A 391 3.18 -14.41 -12.59
CA HIS A 391 2.18 -13.37 -12.78
C HIS A 391 2.78 -12.03 -12.37
N PRO A 392 3.64 -11.43 -13.22
CA PRO A 392 4.44 -10.27 -12.84
C PRO A 392 3.57 -9.06 -12.52
N ARG A 393 3.90 -8.40 -11.41
CA ARG A 393 3.21 -7.26 -10.83
C ARG A 393 4.23 -6.37 -10.14
N ILE A 394 4.03 -5.06 -10.19
CA ILE A 394 4.90 -4.07 -9.53
C ILE A 394 4.79 -4.17 -8.00
N ALA A 395 3.56 -4.28 -7.48
CA ALA A 395 3.28 -4.37 -6.04
C ALA A 395 1.93 -5.09 -5.78
N SER A 396 1.62 -5.32 -4.49
CA SER A 396 0.30 -5.81 -4.06
C SER A 396 -0.70 -4.65 -4.06
N ARG A 397 -1.83 -4.79 -4.77
CA ARG A 397 -2.85 -3.73 -4.85
C ARG A 397 -3.55 -3.57 -3.49
N GLN A 398 -3.42 -2.40 -2.88
CA GLN A 398 -4.01 -2.05 -1.58
C GLN A 398 -5.09 -0.94 -1.71
N PRO A 399 -6.11 -1.09 -2.58
CA PRO A 399 -6.96 0.02 -3.00
C PRO A 399 -7.80 0.62 -1.88
N ALA A 400 -8.24 -0.19 -0.91
CA ALA A 400 -9.00 0.29 0.24
C ALA A 400 -8.17 1.26 1.10
N TYR A 401 -6.90 0.92 1.33
CA TYR A 401 -5.95 1.77 2.06
C TYR A 401 -5.53 3.00 1.24
N PHE A 402 -5.28 2.82 -0.06
CA PHE A 402 -4.91 3.93 -0.97
C PHE A 402 -6.03 4.98 -1.08
N GLN A 403 -7.30 4.59 -0.97
CA GLN A 403 -8.39 5.56 -0.90
C GLN A 403 -8.32 6.43 0.38
N GLN A 404 -8.01 5.84 1.54
CA GLN A 404 -7.80 6.59 2.78
C GLN A 404 -6.54 7.49 2.69
N LEU A 405 -5.46 6.98 2.10
CA LEU A 405 -4.25 7.72 1.85
C LEU A 405 -4.51 8.96 0.97
N ASN A 406 -5.29 8.82 -0.10
CA ASN A 406 -5.66 9.94 -0.98
C ASN A 406 -6.57 10.97 -0.29
N ILE A 407 -7.44 10.54 0.62
CA ILE A 407 -8.22 11.45 1.47
C ILE A 407 -7.28 12.25 2.38
N GLU A 408 -6.33 11.59 3.04
CA GLU A 408 -5.39 12.24 3.96
C GLU A 408 -4.36 13.13 3.26
N LEU A 409 -3.90 12.78 2.06
CA LEU A 409 -3.04 13.66 1.24
C LEU A 409 -3.77 14.95 0.90
N LYS A 410 -5.03 14.87 0.48
CA LYS A 410 -5.85 16.04 0.19
C LYS A 410 -6.17 16.87 1.45
N GLU A 411 -6.41 16.22 2.60
CA GLU A 411 -6.68 16.91 3.88
C GLU A 411 -5.43 17.62 4.44
N LYS A 412 -4.25 16.97 4.36
CA LYS A 412 -3.07 17.35 5.16
C LYS A 412 -1.94 18.00 4.37
N VAL A 413 -1.88 17.77 3.05
CA VAL A 413 -0.82 18.25 2.16
C VAL A 413 -1.39 19.28 1.18
N GLY A 414 -2.61 19.05 0.68
CA GLY A 414 -3.34 20.00 -0.14
C GLY A 414 -2.55 20.44 -1.37
N ASP A 415 -2.48 21.75 -1.62
CA ASP A 415 -1.80 22.34 -2.78
C ASP A 415 -0.27 22.16 -2.79
N ASN A 416 0.33 21.72 -1.66
CA ASN A 416 1.74 21.32 -1.61
C ASN A 416 1.99 19.94 -2.25
N PHE A 417 0.94 19.14 -2.50
CA PHE A 417 1.07 17.86 -3.19
C PHE A 417 1.21 18.08 -4.70
N LYS A 418 2.46 18.16 -5.16
CA LYS A 418 2.80 18.21 -6.58
C LYS A 418 2.90 16.79 -7.14
N ALA A 419 1.82 16.32 -7.75
CA ALA A 419 1.81 15.07 -8.51
C ALA A 419 2.94 15.06 -9.56
N GLU A 420 3.37 13.88 -10.00
CA GLU A 420 4.34 13.71 -11.10
C GLU A 420 5.77 14.25 -10.80
N THR A 421 6.05 14.72 -9.58
CA THR A 421 7.38 15.17 -9.13
C THR A 421 8.22 14.10 -8.40
N GLY A 422 7.75 12.85 -8.36
CA GLY A 422 8.50 11.71 -7.78
C GLY A 422 8.42 11.58 -6.26
N LEU A 423 7.39 12.15 -5.64
CA LEU A 423 7.23 12.18 -4.18
C LEU A 423 7.25 10.77 -3.55
N ARG A 424 7.91 10.63 -2.40
CA ARG A 424 7.97 9.42 -1.58
C ARG A 424 7.02 9.56 -0.39
N LEU A 425 6.06 8.64 -0.29
CA LEU A 425 5.05 8.59 0.76
C LEU A 425 5.34 7.44 1.70
N PHE A 426 5.50 7.73 2.98
CA PHE A 426 5.59 6.71 4.02
C PHE A 426 4.25 6.63 4.76
N THR A 427 3.78 5.41 5.00
CA THR A 427 2.45 5.14 5.58
C THR A 427 2.55 4.37 6.90
N SER A 428 1.45 4.25 7.61
CA SER A 428 1.34 3.43 8.81
C SER A 428 1.06 1.93 8.54
N LEU A 429 0.80 1.55 7.28
CA LEU A 429 0.41 0.20 6.90
C LEU A 429 1.45 -0.82 7.35
N ASP A 430 0.96 -1.87 8.01
CA ASP A 430 1.71 -3.00 8.51
C ASP A 430 1.58 -4.18 7.52
N PRO A 431 2.63 -4.52 6.75
CA PRO A 431 2.51 -5.50 5.67
C PRO A 431 2.13 -6.91 6.14
N VAL A 432 2.51 -7.28 7.37
CA VAL A 432 2.14 -8.55 7.99
C VAL A 432 0.65 -8.54 8.32
N SER A 433 0.18 -7.53 9.04
CA SER A 433 -1.19 -7.39 9.51
C SER A 433 -2.17 -7.27 8.36
N GLN A 434 -1.85 -6.47 7.33
CA GLN A 434 -2.61 -6.42 6.09
C GLN A 434 -2.72 -7.81 5.44
N SER A 435 -1.59 -8.50 5.24
CA SER A 435 -1.58 -9.80 4.57
C SER A 435 -2.32 -10.89 5.37
N LYS A 436 -2.21 -10.90 6.70
CA LYS A 436 -2.93 -11.86 7.56
C LYS A 436 -4.43 -11.55 7.62
N LEU A 437 -4.84 -10.28 7.57
CA LEU A 437 -6.25 -9.88 7.57
C LEU A 437 -6.92 -10.24 6.23
N GLU A 438 -6.23 -10.01 5.12
CA GLU A 438 -6.62 -10.47 3.78
C GLU A 438 -6.77 -11.99 3.73
N GLN A 439 -5.79 -12.75 4.25
CA GLN A 439 -5.84 -14.22 4.30
C GLN A 439 -6.98 -14.74 5.19
N ALA A 440 -7.24 -14.11 6.34
CA ALA A 440 -8.36 -14.46 7.22
C ALA A 440 -9.73 -14.25 6.54
N ILE A 441 -9.90 -13.13 5.82
CA ILE A 441 -11.10 -12.82 5.04
C ILE A 441 -11.27 -13.80 3.88
N ALA A 442 -10.23 -14.00 3.07
CA ALA A 442 -10.24 -14.92 1.93
C ALA A 442 -10.56 -16.37 2.33
N LYS A 443 -10.12 -16.80 3.53
CA LYS A 443 -10.41 -18.13 4.09
C LYS A 443 -11.82 -18.23 4.69
N LYS A 444 -12.26 -17.26 5.50
CA LYS A 444 -13.52 -17.37 6.28
C LYS A 444 -14.77 -16.89 5.58
N VAL A 445 -14.70 -15.93 4.66
CA VAL A 445 -15.91 -15.49 3.94
C VAL A 445 -16.52 -16.63 3.09
N PRO A 446 -15.75 -17.46 2.35
CA PRO A 446 -16.30 -18.61 1.64
C PRO A 446 -16.91 -19.69 2.54
N GLU A 447 -16.36 -19.93 3.74
CA GLU A 447 -16.96 -20.82 4.74
C GLU A 447 -18.34 -20.29 5.19
N LEU A 448 -18.41 -19.00 5.55
CA LEU A 448 -19.61 -18.35 6.08
C LEU A 448 -20.68 -18.10 5.00
N ALA A 449 -20.27 -17.90 3.75
CA ALA A 449 -21.16 -17.77 2.59
C ALA A 449 -22.02 -19.02 2.35
N LYS A 450 -21.60 -20.21 2.81
CA LYS A 450 -22.45 -21.43 2.80
C LYS A 450 -23.75 -21.27 3.60
N ARG A 451 -23.77 -20.36 4.59
CA ARG A 451 -24.95 -20.04 5.42
C ARG A 451 -25.62 -18.71 5.03
N ALA A 452 -24.83 -17.72 4.59
CA ALA A 452 -25.30 -16.36 4.27
C ALA A 452 -25.61 -16.09 2.78
N GLY A 453 -25.29 -17.06 1.91
CA GLY A 453 -25.33 -16.92 0.45
C GLY A 453 -24.03 -16.33 -0.12
N LYS A 454 -23.82 -16.57 -1.41
CA LYS A 454 -22.61 -16.15 -2.19
C LYS A 454 -22.35 -14.63 -2.20
N ASP A 455 -23.39 -13.83 -1.93
CA ASP A 455 -23.36 -12.37 -1.95
C ASP A 455 -22.99 -11.75 -0.58
N LEU A 456 -22.64 -12.59 0.41
CA LEU A 456 -21.96 -12.15 1.63
C LEU A 456 -20.66 -11.42 1.27
N GLU A 457 -20.47 -10.21 1.80
CA GLU A 457 -19.26 -9.39 1.71
C GLU A 457 -18.64 -9.17 3.09
N ALA A 458 -17.43 -8.63 3.10
CA ALA A 458 -16.65 -8.35 4.31
C ALA A 458 -15.98 -6.99 4.24
N ALA A 459 -15.71 -6.42 5.41
CA ALA A 459 -14.85 -5.26 5.58
C ALA A 459 -14.12 -5.37 6.91
N ALA A 460 -12.88 -4.89 6.98
CA ALA A 460 -12.14 -4.83 8.22
C ALA A 460 -11.13 -3.67 8.24
N VAL A 461 -10.89 -3.15 9.45
CA VAL A 461 -9.86 -2.14 9.74
C VAL A 461 -9.14 -2.58 11.00
N ALA A 462 -7.81 -2.62 10.96
CA ALA A 462 -6.97 -2.76 12.15
C ALA A 462 -6.20 -1.45 12.35
N VAL A 463 -6.32 -0.86 13.55
CA VAL A 463 -5.64 0.38 13.92
C VAL A 463 -4.79 0.15 15.16
N ASP A 464 -3.70 0.90 15.27
CA ASP A 464 -2.89 0.94 16.47
C ASP A 464 -3.73 1.40 17.66
N ARG A 465 -3.67 0.64 18.74
CA ARG A 465 -4.39 0.90 19.98
C ARG A 465 -4.03 2.27 20.56
N HIS A 466 -2.79 2.72 20.44
CA HIS A 466 -2.26 3.90 21.14
C HIS A 466 -2.09 5.12 20.23
N SER A 467 -1.55 4.94 19.01
CA SER A 467 -1.33 6.04 18.05
C SER A 467 -2.49 6.28 17.09
N GLY A 468 -3.49 5.38 17.01
CA GLY A 468 -4.58 5.43 16.04
C GLY A 468 -4.15 5.14 14.59
N GLU A 469 -2.88 4.81 14.38
CA GLU A 469 -2.31 4.57 13.05
C GLU A 469 -2.90 3.32 12.39
N ILE A 470 -3.33 3.44 11.14
CA ILE A 470 -4.04 2.37 10.43
C ILE A 470 -3.02 1.30 9.99
N ARG A 471 -3.01 0.17 10.70
CA ARG A 471 -2.14 -0.98 10.44
C ARG A 471 -2.63 -1.80 9.24
N ALA A 472 -3.95 -1.95 9.07
CA ALA A 472 -4.54 -2.69 7.95
C ALA A 472 -5.94 -2.18 7.56
N MET A 473 -6.31 -2.29 6.28
CA MET A 473 -7.65 -2.00 5.78
C MET A 473 -8.05 -2.93 4.61
N VAL A 474 -9.22 -3.56 4.71
CA VAL A 474 -9.79 -4.44 3.67
C VAL A 474 -11.24 -4.03 3.38
N GLY A 475 -11.54 -3.64 2.13
CA GLY A 475 -12.83 -3.07 1.71
C GLY A 475 -13.84 -4.02 1.07
N GLY A 476 -13.53 -5.31 0.97
CA GLY A 476 -14.37 -6.33 0.32
C GLY A 476 -13.79 -7.73 0.48
N LYS A 477 -14.56 -8.78 0.15
CA LYS A 477 -14.04 -10.17 0.22
C LYS A 477 -13.02 -10.52 -0.88
N ARG A 478 -12.93 -9.67 -1.91
CA ARG A 478 -11.97 -9.81 -3.02
C ARG A 478 -10.75 -8.94 -2.72
N VAL A 479 -9.67 -9.57 -2.28
CA VAL A 479 -8.38 -8.90 -2.03
C VAL A 479 -7.89 -8.20 -3.31
N GLY A 480 -7.42 -6.96 -3.19
CA GLY A 480 -6.94 -6.15 -4.32
C GLY A 480 -8.01 -5.68 -5.32
N TYR A 481 -9.31 -5.81 -5.02
CA TYR A 481 -10.37 -5.30 -5.88
C TYR A 481 -10.55 -3.78 -5.74
N GLU A 482 -10.37 -3.06 -6.85
CA GLU A 482 -10.68 -1.63 -6.99
C GLU A 482 -12.17 -1.43 -7.25
N GLY A 483 -12.86 -0.74 -6.35
CA GLY A 483 -14.30 -0.52 -6.39
C GLY A 483 -14.83 -0.04 -5.03
N PHE A 484 -16.09 -0.35 -4.72
CA PHE A 484 -16.74 0.10 -3.49
C PHE A 484 -16.04 -0.42 -2.23
N ASN A 485 -15.40 0.49 -1.49
CA ASN A 485 -14.65 0.19 -0.28
C ASN A 485 -15.55 0.21 0.96
N ARG A 486 -15.93 -0.97 1.43
CA ARG A 486 -16.84 -1.12 2.57
C ARG A 486 -16.22 -0.72 3.90
N ALA A 487 -14.91 -0.52 3.99
CA ALA A 487 -14.26 -0.02 5.21
C ALA A 487 -14.52 1.49 5.43
N LEU A 488 -14.62 2.27 4.35
CA LEU A 488 -14.82 3.73 4.37
C LEU A 488 -16.20 4.19 3.89
N ASN A 489 -16.93 3.36 3.14
CA ASN A 489 -18.14 3.82 2.42
C ASN A 489 -19.41 3.01 2.73
N ALA A 490 -19.32 1.90 3.46
CA ALA A 490 -20.49 1.14 3.90
C ALA A 490 -20.93 1.56 5.31
N SER A 491 -21.62 2.70 5.42
CA SER A 491 -22.32 3.06 6.66
C SER A 491 -23.43 2.03 6.94
N ARG A 492 -23.31 1.29 8.06
CA ARG A 492 -24.19 0.15 8.42
C ARG A 492 -24.61 0.18 9.89
N PRO A 493 -25.82 -0.29 10.24
CA PRO A 493 -26.28 -0.30 11.64
C PRO A 493 -25.35 -1.07 12.56
N ILE A 494 -24.75 -0.38 13.54
CA ILE A 494 -23.72 -0.95 14.42
C ILE A 494 -24.31 -1.90 15.48
N GLY A 495 -25.61 -1.76 15.75
CA GLY A 495 -26.34 -2.60 16.70
C GLY A 495 -25.69 -2.59 18.09
N SER A 496 -25.53 -3.78 18.67
CA SER A 496 -24.90 -3.94 19.99
C SER A 496 -23.42 -3.52 20.11
N LEU A 497 -22.77 -2.95 19.07
CA LEU A 497 -21.48 -2.27 19.22
C LEU A 497 -21.57 -0.90 19.91
N VAL A 498 -22.73 -0.24 19.96
CA VAL A 498 -22.87 1.05 20.68
C VAL A 498 -22.63 0.91 22.19
N LYS A 499 -22.88 -0.28 22.74
CA LYS A 499 -23.10 -0.46 24.19
C LYS A 499 -21.95 0.02 25.08
N PRO A 500 -20.66 -0.20 24.78
CA PRO A 500 -19.58 0.32 25.60
C PRO A 500 -19.68 1.83 25.89
N ALA A 501 -20.20 2.65 24.97
CA ALA A 501 -20.43 4.08 25.23
C ALA A 501 -21.44 4.32 26.36
N ILE A 502 -22.61 3.66 26.36
CA ILE A 502 -23.62 3.80 27.42
C ILE A 502 -23.05 3.41 28.80
N TYR A 503 -22.24 2.35 28.85
CA TYR A 503 -21.64 1.88 30.10
C TYR A 503 -20.44 2.74 30.52
N LEU A 504 -19.76 3.39 29.57
CA LEU A 504 -18.74 4.41 29.83
C LEU A 504 -19.36 5.68 30.44
N THR A 505 -20.43 6.23 29.84
CA THR A 505 -21.19 7.37 30.39
C THR A 505 -21.68 7.12 31.83
N ALA A 506 -22.00 5.86 32.17
CA ALA A 506 -22.30 5.47 33.54
C ALA A 506 -21.04 5.52 34.43
N LEU A 507 -19.94 4.90 33.99
CA LEU A 507 -18.69 4.77 34.77
C LEU A 507 -17.90 6.08 34.91
N GLU A 508 -18.21 7.12 34.11
CA GLU A 508 -17.77 8.51 34.36
C GLU A 508 -18.46 9.14 35.59
N GLN A 509 -19.52 8.51 36.14
CA GLN A 509 -20.24 8.91 37.37
C GLN A 509 -20.03 7.88 38.51
N PRO A 510 -18.81 7.72 39.07
CA PRO A 510 -18.48 6.65 40.03
C PRO A 510 -19.30 6.69 41.32
N GLU A 511 -19.73 7.88 41.76
CA GLU A 511 -20.61 8.07 42.93
C GLU A 511 -21.99 7.37 42.78
N LYS A 512 -22.36 6.98 41.56
CA LYS A 512 -23.64 6.33 41.23
C LYS A 512 -23.48 4.95 40.61
N TYR A 513 -22.46 4.77 39.75
CA TYR A 513 -22.28 3.56 38.96
C TYR A 513 -20.87 3.01 39.07
N ASN A 514 -20.77 1.73 39.41
CA ASN A 514 -19.56 0.93 39.34
C ASN A 514 -19.87 -0.41 38.64
N LEU A 515 -18.87 -1.28 38.51
CA LEU A 515 -19.04 -2.56 37.80
C LEU A 515 -20.05 -3.52 38.45
N ALA A 516 -20.30 -3.40 39.77
CA ALA A 516 -21.24 -4.23 40.50
C ALA A 516 -22.69 -3.69 40.46
N THR A 517 -22.90 -2.40 40.15
CA THR A 517 -24.21 -1.74 40.21
C THR A 517 -25.30 -2.54 39.52
N THR A 518 -26.40 -2.78 40.24
CA THR A 518 -27.54 -3.57 39.80
C THR A 518 -28.31 -2.88 38.68
N LEU A 519 -28.56 -3.61 37.58
CA LEU A 519 -29.43 -3.20 36.49
C LEU A 519 -30.56 -4.23 36.32
N HIS A 520 -31.80 -3.76 36.12
CA HIS A 520 -32.96 -4.65 36.04
C HIS A 520 -33.19 -5.21 34.62
N ASP A 521 -33.06 -6.52 34.45
CA ASP A 521 -33.45 -7.24 33.23
C ASP A 521 -34.90 -7.74 33.31
N THR A 522 -35.84 -6.78 33.39
CA THR A 522 -37.30 -6.99 33.53
C THR A 522 -38.07 -6.23 32.44
N PRO A 523 -39.27 -6.69 32.02
CA PRO A 523 -40.04 -6.12 30.91
C PRO A 523 -40.10 -4.59 30.88
N LEU A 524 -39.84 -4.01 29.71
CA LEU A 524 -39.82 -2.56 29.48
C LEU A 524 -40.70 -2.21 28.27
N SER A 525 -41.49 -1.15 28.40
CA SER A 525 -42.30 -0.57 27.34
C SER A 525 -42.20 0.96 27.44
N LEU A 526 -41.70 1.60 26.38
CA LEU A 526 -41.57 3.06 26.28
C LEU A 526 -42.61 3.61 25.31
N LYS A 527 -43.35 4.65 25.71
CA LYS A 527 -44.29 5.37 24.83
C LYS A 527 -43.50 6.35 23.96
N GLY A 528 -43.63 6.24 22.64
CA GLY A 528 -43.08 7.20 21.67
C GLY A 528 -43.99 8.41 21.47
N SER A 529 -43.44 9.48 20.91
CA SER A 529 -44.13 10.77 20.68
C SER A 529 -45.35 10.70 19.76
N LYS A 530 -45.53 9.61 19.00
CA LYS A 530 -46.70 9.33 18.15
C LYS A 530 -47.64 8.26 18.73
N GLY A 531 -47.62 8.06 20.05
CA GLY A 531 -48.45 7.05 20.75
C GLY A 531 -48.01 5.59 20.57
N THR A 532 -47.07 5.31 19.65
CA THR A 532 -46.51 3.98 19.43
C THR A 532 -45.73 3.49 20.65
N VAL A 533 -45.91 2.22 21.03
CA VAL A 533 -45.18 1.62 22.17
C VAL A 533 -43.99 0.81 21.66
N TRP A 534 -42.80 1.09 22.17
CA TRP A 534 -41.58 0.34 21.89
C TRP A 534 -41.19 -0.51 23.11
N SER A 535 -41.27 -1.83 22.96
CA SER A 535 -40.93 -2.80 24.01
C SER A 535 -39.69 -3.61 23.61
N PRO A 536 -38.47 -3.14 23.94
CA PRO A 536 -37.23 -3.86 23.61
C PRO A 536 -37.18 -5.22 24.32
N ARG A 537 -36.52 -6.20 23.69
CA ARG A 537 -36.34 -7.57 24.21
C ARG A 537 -34.88 -7.99 24.08
N ASN A 538 -34.43 -8.88 24.95
CA ASN A 538 -33.14 -9.55 24.80
C ASN A 538 -33.13 -10.47 23.57
N PHE A 539 -31.94 -10.73 23.03
CA PHE A 539 -31.74 -11.55 21.84
C PHE A 539 -32.31 -12.98 22.00
N ASP A 540 -32.15 -13.57 23.19
CA ASP A 540 -32.69 -14.89 23.55
C ASP A 540 -34.15 -14.85 24.05
N ARG A 541 -34.76 -13.65 24.06
CA ARG A 541 -36.12 -13.37 24.54
C ARG A 541 -36.36 -13.70 26.03
N LYS A 542 -35.31 -13.93 26.83
CA LYS A 542 -35.40 -14.21 28.27
C LYS A 542 -35.07 -12.97 29.11
N PHE A 543 -35.78 -12.82 30.22
CA PHE A 543 -35.50 -11.88 31.31
C PHE A 543 -34.70 -12.60 32.40
N ARG A 544 -33.96 -11.84 33.24
CA ARG A 544 -33.01 -12.40 34.21
C ARG A 544 -33.19 -11.89 35.64
N GLY A 545 -34.13 -10.98 35.88
CA GLY A 545 -34.19 -10.27 37.16
C GLY A 545 -33.02 -9.30 37.25
N ASP A 546 -32.27 -9.35 38.34
CA ASP A 546 -31.22 -8.38 38.62
C ASP A 546 -29.85 -8.85 38.12
N VAL A 547 -29.12 -7.97 37.44
CA VAL A 547 -27.81 -8.27 36.85
C VAL A 547 -26.82 -7.13 37.10
N PRO A 548 -25.57 -7.42 37.52
CA PRO A 548 -24.57 -6.38 37.72
C PRO A 548 -24.09 -5.78 36.38
N LEU A 549 -23.74 -4.50 36.40
CA LEU A 549 -23.39 -3.67 35.24
C LEU A 549 -22.34 -4.33 34.32
N TYR A 550 -21.25 -4.88 34.86
CA TYR A 550 -20.23 -5.55 34.04
C TYR A 550 -20.78 -6.75 33.27
N LEU A 551 -21.71 -7.51 33.88
CA LEU A 551 -22.27 -8.74 33.32
C LEU A 551 -23.32 -8.43 32.25
N ALA A 552 -24.09 -7.36 32.44
CA ALA A 552 -25.04 -6.87 31.44
C ALA A 552 -24.32 -6.46 30.13
N LEU A 553 -23.16 -5.80 30.22
CA LEU A 553 -22.32 -5.50 29.05
C LEU A 553 -21.69 -6.76 28.45
N ALA A 554 -21.10 -7.63 29.28
CA ALA A 554 -20.42 -8.84 28.82
C ALA A 554 -21.36 -9.84 28.10
N LYS A 555 -22.56 -10.05 28.64
CA LYS A 555 -23.64 -10.84 28.01
C LYS A 555 -24.40 -10.04 26.95
N SER A 556 -24.13 -8.73 26.81
CA SER A 556 -24.71 -7.81 25.82
C SER A 556 -26.24 -7.71 25.90
N LEU A 557 -26.80 -7.70 27.11
CA LEU A 557 -28.26 -7.65 27.34
C LEU A 557 -28.86 -6.34 26.80
N ASN A 558 -30.06 -6.41 26.23
CA ASN A 558 -30.71 -5.27 25.60
C ASN A 558 -31.46 -4.42 26.62
N VAL A 559 -32.30 -5.05 27.44
CA VAL A 559 -33.24 -4.33 28.32
C VAL A 559 -32.53 -3.56 29.45
N PRO A 560 -31.52 -4.11 30.15
CA PRO A 560 -30.71 -3.34 31.10
C PRO A 560 -29.99 -2.16 30.47
N THR A 561 -29.50 -2.32 29.23
CA THR A 561 -28.80 -1.24 28.51
C THR A 561 -29.75 -0.10 28.13
N VAL A 562 -30.98 -0.39 27.72
CA VAL A 562 -31.99 0.65 27.44
C VAL A 562 -32.41 1.34 28.74
N ARG A 563 -32.60 0.62 29.85
CA ARG A 563 -32.89 1.24 31.15
C ARG A 563 -31.76 2.18 31.58
N LEU A 564 -30.50 1.72 31.53
CA LEU A 564 -29.33 2.53 31.87
C LEU A 564 -29.23 3.78 30.99
N GLY A 565 -29.34 3.64 29.66
CA GLY A 565 -29.33 4.79 28.74
C GLY A 565 -30.47 5.79 29.00
N MET A 566 -31.67 5.31 29.35
CA MET A 566 -32.79 6.18 29.74
C MET A 566 -32.60 6.86 31.11
N GLN A 567 -31.82 6.27 32.03
CA GLN A 567 -31.48 6.85 33.33
C GLN A 567 -30.37 7.90 33.22
N LEU A 568 -29.39 7.70 32.34
CA LEU A 568 -28.32 8.65 32.05
C LEU A 568 -28.82 9.82 31.20
N GLY A 569 -29.76 9.56 30.30
CA GLY A 569 -30.27 10.52 29.34
C GLY A 569 -29.66 10.37 27.95
N ILE A 570 -30.43 10.76 26.94
CA ILE A 570 -29.99 10.77 25.54
C ILE A 570 -28.82 11.76 25.30
N PRO A 571 -28.82 13.00 25.84
CA PRO A 571 -27.72 13.95 25.63
C PRO A 571 -26.36 13.44 26.11
N GLU A 572 -26.25 12.94 27.33
CA GLU A 572 -25.00 12.45 27.93
C GLU A 572 -24.35 11.32 27.10
N VAL A 573 -25.18 10.39 26.61
CA VAL A 573 -24.72 9.29 25.75
C VAL A 573 -24.35 9.79 24.34
N SER A 574 -25.06 10.79 23.80
CA SER A 574 -24.71 11.44 22.53
C SER A 574 -23.37 12.17 22.61
N ASP A 575 -23.15 12.96 23.67
CA ASP A 575 -21.86 13.62 23.95
C ASP A 575 -20.73 12.60 24.11
N THR A 576 -20.94 11.52 24.87
CA THR A 576 -19.94 10.45 25.03
C THR A 576 -19.55 9.85 23.67
N LEU A 577 -20.51 9.60 22.77
CA LEU A 577 -20.23 9.08 21.42
C LEU A 577 -19.40 10.08 20.58
N GLU A 578 -19.70 11.37 20.68
CA GLU A 578 -18.99 12.46 19.97
C GLU A 578 -17.56 12.65 20.50
N ARG A 579 -17.36 12.60 21.83
CA ARG A 579 -16.05 12.59 22.48
C ARG A 579 -15.22 11.37 22.05
N LEU A 580 -15.83 10.19 21.98
CA LEU A 580 -15.21 8.96 21.46
C LEU A 580 -14.82 9.06 19.97
N GLY A 581 -15.44 9.96 19.20
CA GLY A 581 -15.10 10.26 17.81
C GLY A 581 -16.09 9.79 16.75
N VAL A 582 -17.35 9.57 17.13
CA VAL A 582 -18.48 9.43 16.20
C VAL A 582 -18.89 10.82 15.69
N ASP A 583 -19.26 10.94 14.42
CA ASP A 583 -19.81 12.19 13.89
C ASP A 583 -21.21 12.47 14.48
N LYS A 584 -21.41 13.69 14.99
CA LYS A 584 -22.66 14.14 15.64
C LYS A 584 -23.88 13.99 14.73
N SER A 585 -23.70 14.08 13.40
CA SER A 585 -24.78 14.01 12.41
C SER A 585 -25.31 12.58 12.17
N GLU A 586 -24.51 11.55 12.43
CA GLU A 586 -24.96 10.14 12.39
C GLU A 586 -25.70 9.75 13.68
N ILE A 587 -25.45 10.45 14.80
CA ILE A 587 -26.11 10.18 16.09
C ILE A 587 -27.59 10.59 16.02
N ARG A 588 -28.48 9.59 16.15
CA ARG A 588 -29.94 9.81 16.17
C ARG A 588 -30.46 9.83 17.61
N PRO A 589 -30.85 10.98 18.18
CA PRO A 589 -31.20 11.12 19.61
C PRO A 589 -32.59 10.56 19.93
N VAL A 590 -32.72 9.23 19.90
CA VAL A 590 -33.97 8.48 20.20
C VAL A 590 -33.65 7.21 21.01
N PRO A 591 -34.55 6.69 21.86
CA PRO A 591 -34.24 5.57 22.77
C PRO A 591 -33.72 4.27 22.12
N SER A 592 -33.95 4.06 20.81
CA SER A 592 -33.38 2.93 20.07
C SER A 592 -31.87 3.05 19.82
N MET A 593 -31.28 4.25 19.98
CA MET A 593 -29.84 4.47 19.83
C MET A 593 -29.01 3.63 20.80
N PHE A 594 -29.53 3.35 21.99
CA PHE A 594 -28.88 2.51 23.01
C PHE A 594 -28.73 1.03 22.58
N LEU A 595 -29.38 0.63 21.48
CA LEU A 595 -29.22 -0.66 20.80
C LEU A 595 -28.59 -0.54 19.41
N GLY A 596 -28.08 0.64 19.03
CA GLY A 596 -27.34 0.91 17.78
C GLY A 596 -28.23 1.01 16.55
N SER A 597 -29.32 1.80 16.65
CA SER A 597 -30.24 2.10 15.54
C SER A 597 -29.75 3.18 14.56
N PHE A 598 -28.50 3.59 14.67
CA PHE A 598 -27.79 4.44 13.71
C PHE A 598 -26.67 3.66 13.03
N SER A 599 -26.19 4.18 11.91
CA SER A 599 -25.20 3.52 11.06
C SER A 599 -23.83 4.15 11.25
N LEU A 600 -22.76 3.36 11.08
CA LEU A 600 -21.39 3.84 10.93
C LEU A 600 -20.64 2.91 9.98
N THR A 601 -19.53 3.41 9.42
CA THR A 601 -18.54 2.62 8.70
C THR A 601 -17.64 1.83 9.66
N PRO A 602 -16.97 0.76 9.20
CA PRO A 602 -15.93 0.07 9.96
C PRO A 602 -14.77 0.97 10.45
N PHE A 603 -14.48 2.06 9.73
CA PHE A 603 -13.48 3.07 10.11
C PHE A 603 -13.92 3.89 11.33
N GLU A 604 -15.14 4.44 11.32
CA GLU A 604 -15.67 5.22 12.45
C GLU A 604 -15.87 4.35 13.69
N VAL A 605 -16.29 3.09 13.51
CA VAL A 605 -16.33 2.09 14.58
C VAL A 605 -14.92 1.82 15.15
N ALA A 606 -13.89 1.74 14.31
CA ALA A 606 -12.51 1.60 14.78
C ALA A 606 -12.07 2.84 15.59
N GLN A 607 -12.41 4.06 15.15
CA GLN A 607 -12.10 5.30 15.88
C GLN A 607 -12.75 5.31 17.28
N MET A 608 -14.04 4.95 17.37
CA MET A 608 -14.78 4.90 18.64
C MET A 608 -14.13 3.92 19.62
N TYR A 609 -13.77 2.71 19.18
CA TYR A 609 -13.14 1.69 20.03
C TYR A 609 -11.65 1.97 20.32
N GLN A 610 -10.95 2.70 19.45
CA GLN A 610 -9.61 3.22 19.72
C GLN A 610 -9.67 4.13 20.96
N THR A 611 -10.54 5.15 20.97
CA THR A 611 -10.69 6.05 22.12
C THR A 611 -11.11 5.33 23.41
N VAL A 612 -12.10 4.42 23.35
CA VAL A 612 -12.54 3.64 24.53
C VAL A 612 -11.39 2.84 25.14
N THR A 613 -10.57 2.19 24.30
CA THR A 613 -9.60 1.20 24.80
C THR A 613 -8.19 1.76 24.99
N ASN A 614 -7.86 2.92 24.41
CA ASN A 614 -6.63 3.68 24.65
C ASN A 614 -6.65 4.48 25.96
N SER A 615 -7.18 3.88 27.05
CA SER A 615 -7.29 4.52 28.36
C SER A 615 -7.99 5.90 28.32
N GLY A 616 -8.98 6.04 27.43
CA GLY A 616 -9.76 7.26 27.24
C GLY A 616 -9.14 8.34 26.35
N LYS A 617 -7.98 8.08 25.75
CA LYS A 617 -7.27 9.03 24.87
C LYS A 617 -7.62 8.82 23.40
N ARG A 618 -8.25 9.82 22.77
CA ARG A 618 -8.58 9.81 21.34
C ARG A 618 -7.33 10.14 20.54
N ALA A 619 -6.89 9.21 19.68
CA ALA A 619 -5.96 9.52 18.58
C ALA A 619 -6.75 9.52 17.27
N LYS A 620 -6.64 10.57 16.45
CA LYS A 620 -7.31 10.60 15.14
C LYS A 620 -6.70 9.54 14.23
N LEU A 621 -7.52 8.67 13.66
CA LEU A 621 -7.03 7.60 12.78
C LEU A 621 -6.23 8.18 11.60
N SER A 622 -5.12 7.54 11.25
CA SER A 622 -4.24 8.02 10.15
C SER A 622 -3.49 6.93 9.38
N ALA A 623 -3.51 7.07 8.05
CA ALA A 623 -2.74 6.30 7.08
C ALA A 623 -1.39 6.95 6.72
N LEU A 624 -1.35 8.28 6.63
CA LEU A 624 -0.16 9.02 6.15
C LEU A 624 0.82 9.33 7.30
N ARG A 625 2.05 8.83 7.20
CA ARG A 625 3.16 9.19 8.12
C ARG A 625 3.96 10.38 7.58
N SER A 626 4.43 10.35 6.34
CA SER A 626 5.18 11.48 5.76
C SER A 626 5.14 11.55 4.24
N VAL A 627 5.44 12.72 3.70
CA VAL A 627 5.66 13.02 2.28
C VAL A 627 7.01 13.70 2.14
N ILE A 628 7.86 13.17 1.26
CA ILE A 628 9.24 13.62 1.04
C ILE A 628 9.46 13.73 -0.47
N ASP A 629 10.23 14.71 -0.93
CA ASP A 629 10.59 14.85 -2.34
C ASP A 629 11.80 13.98 -2.76
N MET A 630 12.30 14.24 -3.97
CA MET A 630 13.47 13.55 -4.56
C MET A 630 14.82 14.04 -4.02
N ASP A 631 14.86 15.20 -3.38
CA ASP A 631 16.07 15.80 -2.79
C ASP A 631 16.20 15.48 -1.29
N GLY A 632 15.10 15.08 -0.65
CA GLY A 632 15.02 14.69 0.76
C GLY A 632 14.22 15.67 1.64
N ASN A 633 13.63 16.72 1.07
CA ASN A 633 12.88 17.70 1.85
C ASN A 633 11.53 17.11 2.29
N VAL A 634 11.20 17.30 3.57
CA VAL A 634 9.95 16.79 4.17
C VAL A 634 8.82 17.80 3.93
N ILE A 635 7.92 17.48 2.99
CA ILE A 635 6.73 18.28 2.67
C ILE A 635 5.65 18.14 3.75
N TYR A 636 5.51 16.93 4.32
CA TYR A 636 4.60 16.65 5.43
C TYR A 636 5.19 15.60 6.36
N GLN A 637 5.03 15.79 7.67
CA GLN A 637 5.33 14.81 8.71
C GLN A 637 4.17 14.74 9.70
N SER A 638 3.67 13.53 9.93
CA SER A 638 2.69 13.24 10.97
C SER A 638 3.38 13.28 12.34
N LEU A 639 2.83 14.08 13.25
CA LEU A 639 3.17 14.07 14.67
C LEU A 639 1.97 13.45 15.41
N PRO A 640 2.06 12.20 15.90
CA PRO A 640 0.94 11.55 16.58
C PRO A 640 0.49 12.36 17.80
N ARG A 641 -0.74 12.89 17.75
CA ARG A 641 -1.39 13.60 18.84
C ARG A 641 -2.54 12.77 19.39
N SER A 642 -2.61 12.65 20.70
CA SER A 642 -3.69 11.95 21.39
C SER A 642 -4.18 12.82 22.56
N THR A 643 -5.50 13.03 22.63
CA THR A 643 -6.13 13.91 23.63
C THR A 643 -7.00 13.08 24.57
N GLN A 644 -6.96 13.37 25.88
CA GLN A 644 -7.91 12.75 26.82
C GLN A 644 -9.32 13.22 26.46
N ALA A 645 -10.23 12.28 26.17
CA ALA A 645 -11.58 12.58 25.71
C ALA A 645 -12.67 12.07 26.68
N VAL A 646 -12.37 10.99 27.41
CA VAL A 646 -13.20 10.39 28.48
C VAL A 646 -12.28 10.05 29.66
N ASP A 647 -12.84 9.88 30.86
CA ASP A 647 -12.03 9.59 32.05
C ASP A 647 -11.22 8.28 31.91
N GLN A 648 -9.95 8.31 32.34
CA GLN A 648 -9.04 7.18 32.22
C GLN A 648 -9.58 5.95 32.97
N GLN A 649 -10.10 6.17 34.18
CA GLN A 649 -10.66 5.16 35.07
C GLN A 649 -11.93 4.56 34.47
N ALA A 650 -12.84 5.38 33.95
CA ALA A 650 -14.08 4.92 33.31
C ALA A 650 -13.78 4.09 32.05
N ALA A 651 -12.88 4.56 31.19
CA ALA A 651 -12.43 3.84 29.98
C ALA A 651 -11.74 2.50 30.32
N TRP A 652 -10.93 2.47 31.37
CA TRP A 652 -10.30 1.24 31.88
C TRP A 652 -11.35 0.25 32.39
N LEU A 653 -12.34 0.70 33.16
CA LEU A 653 -13.42 -0.14 33.71
C LEU A 653 -14.33 -0.69 32.59
N THR A 654 -14.65 0.11 31.58
CA THR A 654 -15.36 -0.33 30.36
C THR A 654 -14.55 -1.38 29.60
N THR A 655 -13.23 -1.18 29.46
CA THR A 655 -12.33 -2.14 28.79
C THR A 655 -12.21 -3.44 29.60
N TYR A 656 -12.16 -3.38 30.94
CA TYR A 656 -12.22 -4.54 31.83
C TYR A 656 -13.54 -5.33 31.63
N ALA A 657 -14.69 -4.64 31.59
CA ALA A 657 -15.97 -5.29 31.32
C ALA A 657 -16.04 -5.88 29.89
N MET A 658 -15.34 -5.32 28.91
CA MET A 658 -15.15 -5.94 27.59
C MET A 658 -14.22 -7.17 27.61
N LYS A 659 -13.22 -7.25 28.50
CA LYS A 659 -12.48 -8.49 28.76
C LYS A 659 -13.40 -9.57 29.34
N GLN A 660 -14.32 -9.23 30.25
CA GLN A 660 -15.38 -10.14 30.71
C GLN A 660 -16.32 -10.57 29.56
N GLY A 661 -16.55 -9.67 28.59
CA GLY A 661 -17.23 -9.95 27.32
C GLY A 661 -16.59 -11.07 26.49
N VAL A 662 -15.26 -11.21 26.56
CA VAL A 662 -14.50 -12.30 25.91
C VAL A 662 -14.33 -13.51 26.83
N ALA A 663 -14.11 -13.33 28.14
CA ALA A 663 -13.92 -14.44 29.08
C ALA A 663 -15.18 -15.29 29.26
N GLN A 664 -16.32 -14.66 29.52
CA GLN A 664 -17.58 -15.33 29.86
C GLN A 664 -18.78 -14.85 29.04
N GLY A 665 -18.60 -13.81 28.23
CA GLY A 665 -19.65 -13.15 27.47
C GLY A 665 -19.85 -13.68 26.05
N THR A 666 -20.34 -12.79 25.18
CA THR A 666 -20.63 -13.08 23.76
C THR A 666 -19.39 -13.40 22.91
N GLY A 667 -18.19 -13.05 23.38
CA GLY A 667 -16.90 -13.33 22.74
C GLY A 667 -16.25 -14.66 23.12
N ARG A 668 -16.86 -15.46 24.02
CA ARG A 668 -16.27 -16.68 24.64
C ARG A 668 -15.69 -17.74 23.70
N PHE A 669 -15.98 -17.68 22.40
CA PHE A 669 -15.35 -18.54 21.39
C PHE A 669 -13.82 -18.35 21.33
N LEU A 670 -13.28 -17.17 21.69
CA LEU A 670 -11.83 -16.92 21.66
C LEU A 670 -11.07 -17.63 22.80
N GLN A 671 -11.72 -17.96 23.92
CA GLN A 671 -11.03 -18.43 25.13
C GLN A 671 -10.28 -19.75 24.91
N SER A 672 -10.83 -20.69 24.14
CA SER A 672 -10.19 -21.99 23.89
C SER A 672 -8.90 -21.93 23.05
N GLN A 673 -8.51 -20.76 22.53
CA GLN A 673 -7.31 -20.56 21.72
C GLN A 673 -6.46 -19.34 22.17
N PHE A 674 -7.07 -18.37 22.85
CA PHE A 674 -6.46 -17.06 23.14
C PHE A 674 -6.68 -16.56 24.58
N ALA A 675 -7.01 -17.43 25.54
CA ALA A 675 -7.16 -17.05 26.95
C ALA A 675 -5.93 -16.30 27.50
N TRP A 676 -4.72 -16.78 27.15
CA TRP A 676 -3.43 -16.19 27.54
C TRP A 676 -3.26 -14.73 27.11
N ALA A 677 -3.81 -14.35 25.95
CA ALA A 677 -3.73 -13.00 25.41
C ALA A 677 -4.68 -12.01 26.13
N ALA A 678 -5.56 -12.49 27.01
CA ALA A 678 -6.43 -11.68 27.87
C ALA A 678 -7.26 -10.61 27.11
N LEU A 679 -7.66 -10.94 25.88
CA LEU A 679 -8.30 -10.04 24.90
C LEU A 679 -9.57 -9.35 25.43
N ALA A 680 -9.83 -8.14 24.94
CA ALA A 680 -11.12 -7.48 25.06
C ALA A 680 -11.87 -7.53 23.72
N GLY A 681 -13.19 -7.32 23.74
CA GLY A 681 -13.95 -7.20 22.51
C GLY A 681 -15.45 -7.13 22.70
N LYS A 682 -16.14 -6.74 21.63
CA LYS A 682 -17.59 -6.58 21.61
C LYS A 682 -18.20 -7.10 20.32
N THR A 683 -19.27 -7.88 20.48
CA THR A 683 -20.13 -8.32 19.38
C THR A 683 -21.19 -7.26 19.05
N GLY A 684 -21.44 -7.06 17.76
CA GLY A 684 -22.61 -6.36 17.25
C GLY A 684 -23.42 -7.28 16.33
N THR A 685 -24.72 -7.03 16.25
CA THR A 685 -25.65 -7.70 15.34
C THR A 685 -26.80 -6.73 15.12
N SER A 686 -27.14 -6.43 13.87
CA SER A 686 -28.28 -5.59 13.53
C SER A 686 -29.58 -6.41 13.46
N ASN A 687 -30.72 -5.73 13.33
CA ASN A 687 -32.02 -6.40 13.20
C ASN A 687 -32.01 -7.37 12.00
N ASP A 688 -32.79 -8.45 12.14
CA ASP A 688 -32.87 -9.56 11.18
C ASP A 688 -31.54 -10.25 10.85
N SER A 689 -30.45 -9.98 11.60
CA SER A 689 -29.08 -10.44 11.27
C SER A 689 -28.60 -9.98 9.89
N ARG A 690 -28.87 -8.73 9.50
CA ARG A 690 -28.38 -8.12 8.25
C ARG A 690 -26.87 -7.87 8.29
N ASP A 691 -26.38 -7.42 9.45
CA ASP A 691 -24.98 -7.11 9.71
C ASP A 691 -24.48 -7.91 10.93
N SER A 692 -23.34 -8.57 10.74
CA SER A 692 -22.58 -9.27 11.77
C SER A 692 -21.30 -8.48 12.04
N TRP A 693 -21.13 -8.01 13.27
CA TRP A 693 -20.01 -7.16 13.67
C TRP A 693 -19.22 -7.79 14.82
N PHE A 694 -17.90 -7.59 14.80
CA PHE A 694 -17.06 -7.79 15.97
C PHE A 694 -15.96 -6.74 16.01
N VAL A 695 -15.70 -6.16 17.18
CA VAL A 695 -14.47 -5.42 17.45
C VAL A 695 -13.67 -6.21 18.49
N GLY A 696 -12.44 -6.55 18.15
CA GLY A 696 -11.50 -7.25 19.02
C GLY A 696 -10.29 -6.37 19.33
N ILE A 697 -9.76 -6.49 20.54
CA ILE A 697 -8.64 -5.69 21.03
C ILE A 697 -7.61 -6.62 21.69
N ASP A 698 -6.38 -6.59 21.18
CA ASP A 698 -5.20 -7.20 21.78
C ASP A 698 -4.29 -6.10 22.39
N GLY A 699 -3.06 -6.41 22.81
CA GLY A 699 -2.13 -5.40 23.35
C GLY A 699 -1.72 -4.29 22.37
N ARG A 700 -1.87 -4.53 21.06
CA ARG A 700 -1.31 -3.71 19.97
C ARG A 700 -2.37 -3.01 19.13
N GLU A 701 -3.47 -3.71 18.84
CA GLU A 701 -4.44 -3.34 17.80
C GLU A 701 -5.88 -3.33 18.30
N VAL A 702 -6.66 -2.41 17.73
CA VAL A 702 -8.12 -2.47 17.69
C VAL A 702 -8.52 -2.93 16.29
N THR A 703 -9.10 -4.12 16.17
CA THR A 703 -9.55 -4.70 14.90
C THR A 703 -11.07 -4.70 14.81
N THR A 704 -11.62 -3.85 13.95
CA THR A 704 -13.04 -3.86 13.57
C THR A 704 -13.26 -4.80 12.38
N VAL A 705 -14.25 -5.68 12.48
CA VAL A 705 -14.70 -6.55 11.37
C VAL A 705 -16.21 -6.47 11.20
N TRP A 706 -16.65 -6.23 9.96
CA TRP A 706 -18.03 -6.31 9.50
C TRP A 706 -18.20 -7.42 8.47
N LEU A 707 -19.33 -8.12 8.54
CA LEU A 707 -19.85 -8.99 7.50
C LEU A 707 -21.32 -8.63 7.25
N GLY A 708 -21.70 -8.53 5.97
CA GLY A 708 -23.07 -8.21 5.57
C GLY A 708 -23.31 -8.49 4.10
N ARG A 709 -24.47 -8.09 3.58
CA ARG A 709 -24.79 -8.16 2.14
C ARG A 709 -25.01 -6.76 1.59
N ASP A 710 -24.55 -6.50 0.37
CA ASP A 710 -24.75 -5.21 -0.29
C ASP A 710 -26.25 -4.93 -0.53
N ASP A 711 -27.05 -5.96 -0.81
CA ASP A 711 -28.51 -5.89 -0.92
C ASP A 711 -29.27 -5.76 0.42
N ASN A 712 -28.55 -5.58 1.53
CA ASN A 712 -29.05 -5.39 2.90
C ASN A 712 -30.03 -6.48 3.41
N LYS A 713 -30.02 -7.68 2.80
CA LYS A 713 -30.77 -8.84 3.27
C LYS A 713 -30.05 -9.54 4.43
N SER A 714 -30.78 -10.37 5.17
CA SER A 714 -30.22 -11.17 6.27
C SER A 714 -29.06 -12.06 5.83
N THR A 715 -27.97 -12.05 6.59
CA THR A 715 -26.87 -13.03 6.48
C THR A 715 -27.16 -14.32 7.24
N LYS A 716 -28.17 -14.34 8.12
CA LYS A 716 -28.38 -15.38 9.14
C LYS A 716 -27.17 -15.56 10.10
N LEU A 717 -26.25 -14.60 10.18
CA LEU A 717 -25.07 -14.60 11.06
C LEU A 717 -25.22 -13.55 12.17
N THR A 718 -24.84 -13.90 13.40
CA THR A 718 -24.66 -12.94 14.50
C THR A 718 -23.19 -12.53 14.58
N GLY A 719 -22.85 -11.54 15.40
CA GLY A 719 -21.45 -11.16 15.63
C GLY A 719 -20.58 -12.35 16.06
N SER A 720 -21.11 -13.23 16.93
CA SER A 720 -20.43 -14.44 17.42
C SER A 720 -20.31 -15.60 16.42
N SER A 721 -21.12 -15.62 15.34
CA SER A 721 -21.07 -16.66 14.31
C SER A 721 -20.52 -16.21 12.95
N GLY A 722 -20.49 -14.90 12.70
CA GLY A 722 -19.87 -14.28 11.52
C GLY A 722 -18.53 -13.61 11.86
N ALA A 723 -18.52 -12.29 12.05
CA ALA A 723 -17.31 -11.47 12.16
C ALA A 723 -16.29 -11.96 13.20
N LEU A 724 -16.73 -12.45 14.37
CA LEU A 724 -15.85 -13.05 15.39
C LEU A 724 -15.02 -14.23 14.85
N ARG A 725 -15.54 -14.97 13.86
CA ARG A 725 -14.84 -16.12 13.25
C ARG A 725 -13.77 -15.69 12.24
N VAL A 726 -13.93 -14.52 11.63
CA VAL A 726 -12.90 -13.88 10.80
C VAL A 726 -11.78 -13.33 11.70
N TYR A 727 -12.14 -12.59 12.76
CA TYR A 727 -11.16 -12.09 13.74
C TYR A 727 -10.37 -13.22 14.42
N ALA A 728 -11.05 -14.30 14.83
CA ALA A 728 -10.37 -15.47 15.39
C ALA A 728 -9.42 -16.16 14.40
N GLU A 729 -9.66 -16.06 13.09
CA GLU A 729 -8.73 -16.59 12.07
C GLU A 729 -7.57 -15.62 11.81
N TYR A 730 -7.81 -14.30 11.85
CA TYR A 730 -6.76 -13.27 11.83
C TYR A 730 -5.77 -13.47 12.97
N LEU A 731 -6.26 -13.65 14.20
CA LEU A 731 -5.39 -13.86 15.38
C LEU A 731 -4.51 -15.11 15.30
N LYS A 732 -4.95 -16.20 14.65
CA LYS A 732 -4.09 -17.38 14.44
C LYS A 732 -2.87 -17.09 13.56
N GLN A 733 -3.02 -16.12 12.67
CA GLN A 733 -2.04 -15.80 11.63
C GLN A 733 -1.15 -14.62 12.05
N ARG A 734 -1.71 -13.61 12.74
CA ARG A 734 -0.99 -12.45 13.29
C ARG A 734 -0.29 -12.75 14.62
N ILE A 735 -0.84 -13.67 15.42
CA ILE A 735 -0.48 -13.98 16.83
C ILE A 735 -0.76 -12.76 17.74
N PRO A 736 -1.81 -12.76 18.58
CA PRO A 736 -2.15 -11.57 19.36
C PRO A 736 -1.07 -11.19 20.38
N GLU A 737 -0.95 -9.90 20.67
CA GLU A 737 -0.19 -9.42 21.82
C GLU A 737 -1.09 -9.45 23.08
N ARG A 738 -0.50 -9.72 24.24
CA ARG A 738 -1.27 -9.79 25.49
C ARG A 738 -1.85 -8.41 25.83
N LEU A 739 -3.18 -8.33 25.96
CA LEU A 739 -3.84 -7.11 26.41
C LEU A 739 -3.62 -6.91 27.91
N GLU A 740 -2.56 -6.19 28.24
CA GLU A 740 -2.32 -5.68 29.58
C GLU A 740 -3.05 -4.36 29.79
N LEU A 741 -3.55 -4.12 31.00
CA LEU A 741 -4.27 -2.91 31.37
C LEU A 741 -3.60 -2.31 32.61
N PRO A 742 -2.64 -1.38 32.46
CA PRO A 742 -2.01 -0.68 33.58
C PRO A 742 -3.08 -0.06 34.48
N TRP A 743 -2.99 -0.26 35.79
CA TRP A 743 -3.99 0.25 36.73
C TRP A 743 -3.87 1.79 36.82
N PRO A 744 -4.96 2.55 36.59
CA PRO A 744 -4.94 3.99 36.78
C PRO A 744 -5.04 4.34 38.26
N ASN A 745 -4.65 5.56 38.61
CA ASN A 745 -4.86 6.12 39.95
C ASN A 745 -6.35 6.06 40.32
N GLU A 746 -6.64 5.99 41.63
CA GLU A 746 -8.00 5.92 42.22
C GLU A 746 -8.82 4.66 41.87
N VAL A 747 -8.36 3.75 41.00
CA VAL A 747 -9.02 2.44 40.82
C VAL A 747 -8.48 1.42 41.82
N THR A 748 -9.34 1.01 42.74
CA THR A 748 -9.07 0.02 43.80
C THR A 748 -9.82 -1.28 43.51
N THR A 749 -9.63 -2.32 44.32
CA THR A 749 -10.46 -3.54 44.29
C THR A 749 -11.29 -3.67 45.55
N LEU A 750 -12.60 -3.89 45.38
CA LEU A 750 -13.54 -4.10 46.48
C LEU A 750 -14.17 -5.48 46.36
N GLY A 751 -14.44 -6.12 47.50
CA GLY A 751 -15.13 -7.41 47.56
C GLY A 751 -16.65 -7.25 47.39
N PHE A 752 -17.27 -8.16 46.65
CA PHE A 752 -18.70 -8.22 46.43
C PHE A 752 -19.24 -9.62 46.68
N GLN A 753 -20.42 -9.73 47.28
CA GLN A 753 -21.15 -10.98 47.45
C GLN A 753 -22.35 -11.00 46.50
N LYS A 754 -22.62 -12.17 45.90
CA LYS A 754 -23.80 -12.35 45.06
C LYS A 754 -25.00 -12.73 45.92
N VAL A 755 -26.08 -11.97 45.76
CA VAL A 755 -27.38 -12.18 46.43
C VAL A 755 -28.40 -12.89 45.54
N THR A 756 -29.48 -13.37 46.13
CA THR A 756 -30.41 -14.37 45.57
C THR A 756 -31.10 -13.92 44.27
N ASN A 757 -31.38 -12.63 44.12
CA ASN A 757 -31.96 -12.02 42.91
C ASN A 757 -30.99 -11.93 41.71
N GLY A 758 -29.69 -12.13 41.92
CA GLY A 758 -28.65 -12.00 40.90
C GLY A 758 -27.78 -10.75 41.01
N ALA A 759 -28.12 -9.81 41.90
CA ALA A 759 -27.34 -8.61 42.17
C ALA A 759 -26.01 -8.90 42.90
N LEU A 760 -25.18 -7.86 43.01
CA LEU A 760 -23.94 -7.86 43.78
C LEU A 760 -24.01 -6.78 44.87
N GLU A 761 -23.81 -7.17 46.11
CA GLU A 761 -23.72 -6.28 47.27
C GLU A 761 -22.27 -6.18 47.76
N MET A 762 -21.87 -5.03 48.29
CA MET A 762 -20.49 -4.82 48.73
C MET A 762 -20.22 -5.59 50.02
N ASN A 763 -19.34 -6.58 49.95
CA ASN A 763 -18.84 -7.33 51.10
C ASN A 763 -17.31 -7.31 51.06
N CYS A 764 -16.70 -6.44 51.86
CA CYS A 764 -15.26 -6.22 51.94
C CYS A 764 -14.44 -7.49 52.26
N ARG A 765 -15.06 -8.52 52.84
CA ARG A 765 -14.43 -9.81 53.18
C ARG A 765 -14.57 -10.86 52.05
N SER A 766 -15.30 -10.57 50.98
CA SER A 766 -15.49 -11.49 49.84
C SER A 766 -14.24 -11.64 48.97
N GLU A 767 -13.92 -12.88 48.60
CA GLU A 767 -12.89 -13.21 47.60
C GLU A 767 -13.27 -12.75 46.19
N TYR A 768 -14.57 -12.65 45.89
CA TYR A 768 -15.04 -12.17 44.59
C TYR A 768 -14.89 -10.64 44.51
N LYS A 769 -13.74 -10.20 44.00
CA LYS A 769 -13.39 -8.79 43.89
C LYS A 769 -13.67 -8.22 42.49
N LEU A 770 -14.17 -6.99 42.46
CA LEU A 770 -14.29 -6.18 41.25
C LEU A 770 -13.50 -4.87 41.41
N PRO A 771 -12.92 -4.34 40.32
CA PRO A 771 -12.31 -3.03 40.34
C PRO A 771 -13.38 -1.92 40.36
N VAL A 772 -13.11 -0.87 41.14
CA VAL A 772 -14.01 0.27 41.36
C VAL A 772 -13.17 1.55 41.40
N TRP A 773 -13.68 2.63 40.81
CA TRP A 773 -13.10 3.96 40.92
C TRP A 773 -13.54 4.60 42.25
N ASP A 774 -12.59 4.81 43.15
CA ASP A 774 -12.76 5.34 44.51
C ASP A 774 -11.98 6.67 44.59
N LYS A 775 -12.58 7.73 44.03
CA LYS A 775 -11.97 9.07 43.85
C LYS A 775 -11.32 9.64 45.11
N THR A 776 -11.88 9.32 46.28
CA THR A 776 -11.44 9.85 47.58
C THR A 776 -10.62 8.83 48.39
N GLY A 777 -10.50 7.58 47.93
CA GLY A 777 -9.93 6.46 48.68
C GLY A 777 -10.73 6.04 49.92
N GLN A 778 -11.89 6.66 50.16
CA GLN A 778 -12.66 6.45 51.39
C GLN A 778 -13.33 5.07 51.41
N ILE A 779 -13.76 4.55 50.25
CA ILE A 779 -14.45 3.25 50.20
C ILE A 779 -13.45 2.13 50.53
N LYS A 780 -12.22 2.23 50.01
CA LYS A 780 -11.09 1.36 50.37
C LYS A 780 -10.82 1.42 51.88
N GLN A 781 -10.66 2.62 52.45
CA GLN A 781 -10.39 2.78 53.90
C GLN A 781 -11.53 2.22 54.77
N GLN A 782 -12.79 2.39 54.37
CA GLN A 782 -13.93 1.78 55.07
C GLN A 782 -13.89 0.25 55.01
N CYS A 783 -13.55 -0.31 53.85
CA CYS A 783 -13.40 -1.76 53.72
C CYS A 783 -12.21 -2.32 54.51
N GLU A 784 -11.07 -1.62 54.56
CA GLU A 784 -9.92 -2.00 55.37
C GLU A 784 -10.24 -1.95 56.87
N LYS A 785 -10.98 -0.93 57.33
CA LYS A 785 -11.48 -0.88 58.73
C LYS A 785 -12.43 -2.03 59.04
N LYS A 786 -13.35 -2.39 58.15
CA LYS A 786 -14.30 -3.51 58.35
C LYS A 786 -13.70 -4.91 58.14
N SER A 787 -12.57 -5.02 57.45
CA SER A 787 -11.85 -6.30 57.30
C SER A 787 -10.92 -6.60 58.47
N ASN A 788 -10.47 -5.57 59.22
CA ASN A 788 -9.58 -5.75 60.35
C ASN A 788 -10.27 -6.45 61.54
N TRP A 789 -9.75 -7.61 61.94
CA TRP A 789 -10.41 -8.55 62.85
C TRP A 789 -10.70 -7.95 64.24
N LEU A 790 -9.81 -7.10 64.75
CA LEU A 790 -9.94 -6.41 66.04
C LEU A 790 -11.20 -5.52 66.12
N ASN A 791 -11.64 -4.92 65.01
CA ASN A 791 -12.81 -4.06 65.01
C ASN A 791 -14.11 -4.88 65.14
N SER A 792 -14.16 -6.07 64.54
CA SER A 792 -15.31 -6.98 64.67
C SER A 792 -15.43 -7.71 66.02
N LEU A 793 -14.61 -7.34 67.02
CA LEU A 793 -14.88 -7.66 68.43
C LEU A 793 -15.78 -6.62 69.12
N PHE A 794 -16.01 -5.46 68.48
CA PHE A 794 -16.76 -4.33 69.05
C PHE A 794 -17.93 -3.84 68.18
N ASP A 795 -18.17 -4.44 67.00
CA ASP A 795 -19.43 -4.32 66.27
C ASP A 795 -20.49 -5.25 66.92
N TRP A 796 -21.19 -4.75 67.95
CA TRP A 796 -22.35 -5.38 68.62
C TRP A 796 -23.56 -4.43 68.62
#